data_AF-A0A8C5N5T6-F1
#
_entry.id   AF-A0A8C5N5T6-F1
#
_cell.length_a   1.000
_cell.length_b   1.000
_cell.length_c   1.000
_cell.angle_alpha   90.00
_cell.angle_beta   90.00
_cell.angle_gamma   90.00
#
_symmetry.space_group_name_H-M   'P 1'
#
loop_
_entity.id
_entity.type
_entity.pdbx_description
1 polymer ?
#
loop_
_entity_poly.entity_id
_entity_poly.type
_entity_poly.pdbx_seq_one_letter_code
_entity_poly.pdbx_strand_id
1 'polypeptide(L)'
;MALHRAICGSLLLILLLRETSSQLSVCGKPALNNRVIGGQTAPAGNWPWQVTIHKYGGHRCGGSLINAEWVLSSAYCLSYYSKDNMTVYLGRQSQVASNSAEVSRNVSEIIIHPNFSSVFDDNIALLRLSSAVTFTDYILPVCLAASGSIIHDEEDVWVTGWGTYSWSSDNLTEVEVSTVGSRKCSCAYHPYGVYLNSSNVLCAGEAGKGACYGDNGSPLVIKQEGRWIQLGIVNFGTNCYYPDLPSTYTRVSSYMNWISNQITSDKPGFFNFKSTGIESDSDLFVSCPGVPPILSSISDICGKRTFNTSTVGGEKATKANWKWQGRWPWQVSLHDSRGHFCGGSLINAEWVLSAAHCFQNYTADQVTVYLGRQRQGVPNPSEVSNNVSLIIIHPHHNSSTNDNDIALLRLSSVVNFTDYILPVCLATTGSSVHSGEDVWVTGWGILSDEGDFPDDLKEVKVPTVGNRQCNCDYGVSTITDNMLCAGLHEGGNDSCSRDSGGPQVINRGDRWIQLGVVSFGRGCAQSVSAEVYTRVSRYMSWINNQINTTDPYQPGYFSFTSTGIDSDLNVTCAGLPPAPTTIPEVCGRPVLNTRIVGGQPAPNGSWPWQVSLHMSGSHFCGGSLINDQWVLSAAHCFQGSNFIESRLTVYLGRQTQGSSNPNEVSRNVSEIINHPSYTPATNYYDIALLRLSTAVSFTDYILPVCLSASGSSVHSGEDVWVTGWGALSHSGPAPDDLMEVEVLTIGNTECNCDWGGFITDSMLCAGHREEEVGPCFGDSGGPLVIKYGNRWIQLGIVNFGRVCGGTENPAVYARVSNYMSWISDQISSHQPGFFTFTSTGNDTDLDVTCGGETTEPSLPPIHEPVVCGQAPKNTRMSRLIGGSSVASEGMWPWMASLQKNGEHMCGGTLVDVDGVMSTADCFSSSAMASDWTVVLGRLNQNGSNPFEVTLNVTNITLSNLTGSNVAVLQLSTQPTLSDYIQPICMDNGLTFSVGTTCWVAGWSTGRGGDEQALQEKQTSVVDCGVSSSSESICTGSVTLEQGTFVQTKPT
;
A
#
# COMPACT_ATOMS: atom_id res chain seq x y z
N MET A 1 58.22 17.64 -2.32
CA MET A 1 56.81 18.07 -2.38
C MET A 1 55.89 17.00 -2.95
N ALA A 2 56.05 16.54 -4.20
CA ALA A 2 55.16 15.53 -4.81
C ALA A 2 54.92 14.28 -3.93
N LEU A 3 55.99 13.71 -3.35
CA LEU A 3 55.91 12.53 -2.48
C LEU A 3 55.02 12.74 -1.24
N HIS A 4 54.96 13.94 -0.66
CA HIS A 4 54.05 14.23 0.46
C HIS A 4 52.58 14.28 0.02
N ARG A 5 52.29 14.82 -1.18
CA ARG A 5 50.92 14.80 -1.73
C ARG A 5 50.46 13.37 -2.04
N ALA A 6 51.36 12.51 -2.53
CA ALA A 6 51.06 11.10 -2.72
C ALA A 6 50.74 10.39 -1.40
N ILE A 7 51.57 10.57 -0.36
CA ILE A 7 51.35 9.93 0.96
C ILE A 7 50.08 10.44 1.64
N CYS A 8 49.81 11.75 1.63
CA CYS A 8 48.53 12.29 2.13
C CYS A 8 47.33 11.77 1.33
N GLY A 9 47.43 11.68 -0.01
CA GLY A 9 46.40 11.10 -0.86
C GLY A 9 46.13 9.64 -0.53
N SER A 10 47.18 8.84 -0.28
CA SER A 10 47.05 7.44 0.13
C SER A 10 46.36 7.29 1.50
N LEU A 11 46.73 8.11 2.50
CA LEU A 11 46.04 8.07 3.80
C LEU A 11 44.59 8.56 3.70
N LEU A 12 44.31 9.58 2.88
CA LEU A 12 42.92 10.04 2.66
C LEU A 12 42.08 8.95 1.98
N LEU A 13 42.62 8.25 0.99
CA LEU A 13 41.92 7.17 0.31
C LEU A 13 41.67 5.98 1.24
N ILE A 14 42.62 5.64 2.13
CA ILE A 14 42.44 4.59 3.14
C ILE A 14 41.43 5.00 4.24
N LEU A 15 41.29 6.30 4.53
CA LEU A 15 40.26 6.81 5.45
C LEU A 15 38.87 6.92 4.79
N LEU A 16 38.81 7.17 3.47
CA LEU A 16 37.58 7.21 2.68
C LEU A 16 37.12 5.82 2.20
N LEU A 17 37.96 4.79 2.32
CA LEU A 17 37.63 3.38 2.06
C LEU A 17 37.34 2.60 3.37
N ARG A 18 36.84 3.27 4.41
CA ARG A 18 35.97 2.59 5.38
C ARG A 18 34.60 2.40 4.73
N GLU A 19 34.48 1.30 4.00
CA GLU A 19 33.23 0.84 3.41
C GLU A 19 32.09 0.82 4.43
N THR A 20 30.85 0.94 3.95
CA THR A 20 29.62 0.64 4.71
C THR A 20 29.45 -0.86 4.94
N SER A 21 30.50 -1.52 5.45
CA SER A 21 30.47 -2.91 5.89
C SER A 21 29.40 -3.08 6.98
N SER A 22 28.31 -3.77 6.67
CA SER A 22 27.46 -4.34 7.71
C SER A 22 28.30 -5.31 8.54
N GLN A 23 28.09 -5.33 9.86
CA GLN A 23 28.76 -6.24 10.79
C GLN A 23 28.48 -7.73 10.52
N LEU A 24 27.70 -8.08 9.49
CA LEU A 24 27.41 -9.43 9.00
C LEU A 24 28.65 -10.32 8.74
N SER A 25 29.82 -9.73 8.50
CA SER A 25 31.09 -10.47 8.36
C SER A 25 31.60 -11.03 9.71
N VAL A 26 31.39 -10.30 10.81
CA VAL A 26 31.94 -10.59 12.15
C VAL A 26 30.87 -11.14 13.12
N CYS A 27 29.63 -10.66 13.03
CA CYS A 27 28.60 -10.91 14.04
C CYS A 27 28.25 -12.38 14.24
N GLY A 28 27.91 -12.74 15.47
CA GLY A 28 27.33 -14.05 15.83
C GLY A 28 28.29 -15.23 15.75
N LYS A 29 29.61 -15.00 15.67
CA LYS A 29 30.65 -16.04 15.50
C LYS A 29 31.60 -16.13 16.71
N PRO A 30 31.16 -16.67 17.86
CA PRO A 30 32.01 -16.80 19.04
C PRO A 30 33.09 -17.88 18.82
N ALA A 31 34.33 -17.59 19.21
CA ALA A 31 35.46 -18.50 19.01
C ALA A 31 35.50 -19.68 20.00
N LEU A 32 34.80 -19.58 21.14
CA LEU A 32 34.95 -20.48 22.29
C LEU A 32 33.74 -21.40 22.55
N ASN A 33 32.59 -21.14 21.94
CA ASN A 33 31.31 -21.80 22.25
C ASN A 33 31.13 -23.16 21.53
N ASN A 34 31.52 -24.24 22.22
CA ASN A 34 31.51 -25.62 21.71
C ASN A 34 30.53 -26.57 22.45
N ARG A 35 29.27 -26.13 22.67
CA ARG A 35 28.04 -26.89 23.03
C ARG A 35 28.13 -28.04 24.06
N VAL A 36 27.49 -27.86 25.22
CA VAL A 36 26.90 -28.94 26.07
C VAL A 36 25.53 -28.47 26.59
N ILE A 37 24.61 -29.39 26.91
CA ILE A 37 23.20 -29.14 27.27
C ILE A 37 23.00 -29.20 28.80
N GLY A 38 22.12 -28.35 29.34
CA GLY A 38 21.68 -28.34 30.75
C GLY A 38 22.21 -27.12 31.52
N GLY A 39 21.29 -26.26 31.98
CA GLY A 39 21.61 -24.92 32.52
C GLY A 39 22.58 -24.90 33.69
N GLN A 40 23.56 -23.99 33.63
CA GLN A 40 24.70 -23.92 34.54
C GLN A 40 25.36 -22.52 34.50
N THR A 41 26.49 -22.34 35.20
CA THR A 41 27.32 -21.13 35.05
C THR A 41 27.93 -21.07 33.65
N ALA A 42 27.68 -19.99 32.92
CA ALA A 42 28.15 -19.82 31.56
C ALA A 42 29.69 -19.66 31.51
N PRO A 43 30.41 -20.46 30.68
CA PRO A 43 31.85 -20.30 30.49
C PRO A 43 32.24 -18.93 29.92
N ALA A 44 33.35 -18.37 30.40
CA ALA A 44 33.87 -17.09 29.92
C ALA A 44 34.15 -17.12 28.41
N GLY A 45 33.51 -16.21 27.66
CA GLY A 45 33.66 -16.10 26.20
C GLY A 45 32.70 -16.96 25.36
N ASN A 46 31.80 -17.74 25.97
CA ASN A 46 30.73 -18.41 25.21
C ASN A 46 29.71 -17.44 24.60
N TRP A 47 29.49 -16.29 25.26
CA TRP A 47 28.48 -15.28 24.94
C TRP A 47 29.11 -13.87 24.83
N PRO A 48 30.04 -13.64 23.89
CA PRO A 48 30.90 -12.46 23.86
C PRO A 48 30.19 -11.14 23.52
N TRP A 49 28.89 -11.18 23.21
CA TRP A 49 28.02 -10.01 23.07
C TRP A 49 27.31 -9.60 24.36
N GLN A 50 27.23 -10.47 25.37
CA GLN A 50 26.56 -10.15 26.62
C GLN A 50 27.30 -9.02 27.33
N VAL A 51 26.55 -7.99 27.71
CA VAL A 51 27.06 -6.90 28.57
C VAL A 51 26.24 -6.81 29.85
N THR A 52 26.85 -6.26 30.90
CA THR A 52 26.17 -5.84 32.13
C THR A 52 26.19 -4.33 32.23
N ILE A 53 25.02 -3.74 32.47
CA ILE A 53 24.80 -2.31 32.60
C ILE A 53 24.72 -2.01 34.10
N HIS A 54 25.73 -1.31 34.62
CA HIS A 54 25.82 -0.95 36.03
C HIS A 54 25.30 0.47 36.25
N LYS A 55 24.68 0.68 37.39
CA LYS A 55 24.24 1.99 37.89
C LYS A 55 24.79 2.20 39.30
N TYR A 56 25.45 3.34 39.54
CA TYR A 56 26.12 3.63 40.82
C TYR A 56 27.09 2.51 41.29
N GLY A 57 27.71 1.79 40.34
CA GLY A 57 28.63 0.67 40.58
C GLY A 57 27.98 -0.72 40.64
N GLY A 58 26.71 -0.84 41.00
CA GLY A 58 26.01 -2.14 41.04
C GLY A 58 25.41 -2.54 39.68
N HIS A 59 25.39 -3.84 39.38
CA HIS A 59 24.65 -4.38 38.24
C HIS A 59 23.17 -3.99 38.33
N ARG A 60 22.56 -3.61 37.19
CA ARG A 60 21.13 -3.26 37.13
C ARG A 60 20.34 -4.02 36.07
N CYS A 61 20.94 -4.19 34.89
CA CYS A 61 20.32 -4.85 33.74
C CYS A 61 21.39 -5.48 32.84
N GLY A 62 20.96 -6.38 31.95
CA GLY A 62 21.79 -6.87 30.86
C GLY A 62 21.67 -6.06 29.58
N GLY A 63 22.38 -6.51 28.55
CA GLY A 63 22.39 -5.94 27.22
C GLY A 63 23.17 -6.80 26.24
N SER A 64 23.17 -6.37 24.99
CA SER A 64 23.76 -7.06 23.84
C SER A 64 24.58 -6.08 23.00
N LEU A 65 25.87 -6.37 22.77
CA LEU A 65 26.71 -5.62 21.84
C LEU A 65 26.28 -5.94 20.40
N ILE A 66 26.02 -4.92 19.58
CA ILE A 66 25.49 -5.09 18.21
C ILE A 66 26.41 -4.55 17.10
N ASN A 67 27.37 -3.68 17.45
CA ASN A 67 28.50 -3.25 16.62
C ASN A 67 29.64 -2.76 17.55
N ALA A 68 30.61 -1.97 17.07
CA ALA A 68 31.72 -1.52 17.92
C ALA A 68 31.36 -0.40 18.92
N GLU A 69 30.25 0.33 18.74
CA GLU A 69 29.87 1.50 19.55
C GLU A 69 28.52 1.38 20.28
N TRP A 70 27.67 0.42 19.91
CA TRP A 70 26.27 0.37 20.34
C TRP A 70 25.89 -0.91 21.05
N VAL A 71 25.08 -0.75 22.11
CA VAL A 71 24.46 -1.82 22.88
C VAL A 71 22.94 -1.72 22.77
N LEU A 72 22.31 -2.85 22.49
CA LEU A 72 20.87 -3.06 22.52
C LEU A 72 20.46 -3.59 23.90
N SER A 73 19.43 -2.99 24.50
CA SER A 73 18.87 -3.37 25.81
C SER A 73 17.37 -2.98 25.86
N SER A 74 16.69 -3.18 27.00
CA SER A 74 15.27 -2.85 27.13
C SER A 74 15.06 -1.40 27.59
N ALA A 75 13.99 -0.76 27.12
CA ALA A 75 13.67 0.63 27.46
C ALA A 75 13.46 0.83 28.97
N TYR A 76 12.78 -0.10 29.63
CA TYR A 76 12.50 -0.10 31.08
C TYR A 76 13.79 -0.04 31.93
N CYS A 77 14.90 -0.59 31.44
CA CYS A 77 16.18 -0.57 32.13
C CYS A 77 16.85 0.81 32.15
N LEU A 78 16.47 1.71 31.25
CA LEU A 78 17.20 2.94 30.94
C LEU A 78 16.36 4.21 31.15
N SER A 79 15.05 4.15 30.86
CA SER A 79 14.13 5.30 30.80
C SER A 79 14.09 6.17 32.07
N TYR A 80 14.40 5.60 33.23
CA TYR A 80 14.36 6.29 34.52
C TYR A 80 15.69 6.91 34.97
N TYR A 81 16.79 6.78 34.21
CA TYR A 81 18.15 7.07 34.68
C TYR A 81 18.97 7.95 33.73
N SER A 82 19.76 8.90 34.27
CA SER A 82 20.75 9.62 33.45
C SER A 82 21.94 8.74 33.10
N LYS A 83 22.38 8.84 31.84
CA LYS A 83 23.59 8.22 31.27
C LYS A 83 24.86 8.44 32.09
N ASP A 84 24.98 9.57 32.77
CA ASP A 84 26.19 9.95 33.53
C ASP A 84 26.44 9.02 34.74
N ASN A 85 25.41 8.30 35.19
CA ASN A 85 25.47 7.35 36.30
C ASN A 85 25.62 5.89 35.83
N MET A 86 25.88 5.67 34.54
CA MET A 86 25.81 4.35 33.89
C MET A 86 27.14 3.94 33.26
N THR A 87 27.57 2.72 33.57
CA THR A 87 28.78 2.10 33.01
C THR A 87 28.44 0.72 32.47
N VAL A 88 28.78 0.48 31.20
CA VAL A 88 28.66 -0.83 30.54
C VAL A 88 29.96 -1.58 30.74
N TYR A 89 29.88 -2.86 31.12
CA TYR A 89 31.02 -3.78 31.16
C TYR A 89 30.79 -4.93 30.18
N LEU A 90 31.83 -5.22 29.39
CA LEU A 90 31.89 -6.24 28.35
C LEU A 90 33.00 -7.25 28.70
N GLY A 91 32.90 -8.50 28.26
CA GLY A 91 33.89 -9.55 28.58
C GLY A 91 33.92 -9.96 30.07
N ARG A 92 32.91 -9.54 30.83
CA ARG A 92 32.73 -9.85 32.27
C ARG A 92 32.05 -11.21 32.43
N GLN A 93 32.52 -12.03 33.36
CA GLN A 93 31.85 -13.28 33.76
C GLN A 93 31.28 -13.15 35.18
N SER A 94 32.11 -12.71 36.14
CA SER A 94 31.73 -12.53 37.53
C SER A 94 31.44 -11.07 37.88
N GLN A 95 30.47 -10.85 38.75
CA GLN A 95 30.20 -9.55 39.35
C GLN A 95 31.21 -9.24 40.47
N VAL A 96 31.72 -10.25 41.17
CA VAL A 96 32.53 -10.10 42.40
C VAL A 96 33.99 -10.54 42.27
N ALA A 97 34.32 -11.45 41.35
CA ALA A 97 35.70 -11.88 41.09
C ALA A 97 36.38 -11.06 39.98
N SER A 98 37.71 -11.13 39.88
CA SER A 98 38.49 -10.41 38.87
C SER A 98 38.37 -11.05 37.48
N ASN A 99 37.84 -10.32 36.51
CA ASN A 99 37.69 -10.75 35.13
C ASN A 99 38.88 -10.29 34.28
N SER A 100 39.64 -11.21 33.69
CA SER A 100 40.86 -10.89 32.92
C SER A 100 40.61 -10.27 31.53
N ALA A 101 39.39 -10.40 31.00
CA ALA A 101 38.97 -9.89 29.69
C ALA A 101 37.96 -8.73 29.79
N GLU A 102 37.73 -8.19 31.00
CA GLU A 102 36.72 -7.15 31.23
C GLU A 102 37.16 -5.79 30.68
N VAL A 103 36.26 -5.17 29.91
CA VAL A 103 36.43 -3.81 29.37
C VAL A 103 35.20 -3.00 29.76
N SER A 104 35.41 -1.81 30.32
CA SER A 104 34.33 -0.89 30.69
C SER A 104 34.24 0.33 29.75
N ARG A 105 33.03 0.89 29.65
CA ARG A 105 32.70 2.12 28.91
C ARG A 105 31.61 2.89 29.64
N ASN A 106 31.70 4.22 29.63
CA ASN A 106 30.59 5.08 30.05
C ASN A 106 29.58 5.24 28.90
N VAL A 107 28.37 5.69 29.20
CA VAL A 107 27.32 5.90 28.18
C VAL A 107 27.34 7.35 27.70
N SER A 108 27.51 7.57 26.39
CA SER A 108 27.45 8.92 25.80
C SER A 108 26.04 9.35 25.42
N GLU A 109 25.16 8.39 25.12
CA GLU A 109 23.83 8.60 24.53
C GLU A 109 22.93 7.42 24.87
N ILE A 110 21.64 7.68 25.08
CA ILE A 110 20.59 6.68 25.30
C ILE A 110 19.41 7.08 24.40
N ILE A 111 18.95 6.15 23.57
CA ILE A 111 17.80 6.34 22.69
C ILE A 111 16.74 5.30 23.07
N ILE A 112 15.66 5.77 23.70
CA ILE A 112 14.47 4.97 24.03
C ILE A 112 13.55 4.94 22.80
N HIS A 113 12.85 3.83 22.55
CA HIS A 113 11.79 3.81 21.53
C HIS A 113 10.67 4.80 21.91
N PRO A 114 10.22 5.69 20.99
CA PRO A 114 9.32 6.80 21.36
C PRO A 114 7.95 6.35 21.88
N ASN A 115 7.51 5.15 21.50
CA ASN A 115 6.22 4.57 21.89
C ASN A 115 6.29 3.76 23.20
N PHE A 116 7.46 3.62 23.83
CA PHE A 116 7.62 2.80 25.05
C PHE A 116 6.71 3.29 26.17
N SER A 117 5.73 2.47 26.55
CA SER A 117 4.70 2.81 27.53
C SER A 117 4.62 1.82 28.69
N SER A 118 4.92 0.53 28.45
CA SER A 118 4.89 -0.53 29.45
C SER A 118 6.01 -1.55 29.22
N VAL A 119 6.29 -2.43 30.19
CA VAL A 119 7.28 -3.51 30.00
C VAL A 119 6.93 -4.48 28.86
N PHE A 120 5.68 -4.51 28.40
CA PHE A 120 5.22 -5.35 27.28
C PHE A 120 5.11 -4.57 25.95
N ASP A 121 5.18 -3.24 25.99
CA ASP A 121 4.89 -2.36 24.85
C ASP A 121 6.14 -1.57 24.43
N ASP A 122 6.72 -1.94 23.29
CA ASP A 122 7.88 -1.27 22.69
C ASP A 122 9.09 -1.10 23.63
N ASN A 123 9.35 -2.13 24.44
CA ASN A 123 10.36 -2.14 25.51
C ASN A 123 11.80 -2.35 24.99
N ILE A 124 12.23 -1.50 24.06
CA ILE A 124 13.53 -1.55 23.35
C ILE A 124 14.25 -0.20 23.40
N ALA A 125 15.57 -0.24 23.58
CA ALA A 125 16.41 0.95 23.61
C ALA A 125 17.87 0.67 23.20
N LEU A 126 18.53 1.72 22.72
CA LEU A 126 19.93 1.72 22.31
C LEU A 126 20.77 2.57 23.27
N LEU A 127 21.94 2.07 23.66
CA LEU A 127 22.98 2.83 24.36
C LEU A 127 24.18 3.00 23.43
N ARG A 128 24.73 4.21 23.36
CA ARG A 128 26.03 4.45 22.73
C ARG A 128 27.13 4.49 23.78
N LEU A 129 28.21 3.76 23.51
CA LEU A 129 29.41 3.72 24.33
C LEU A 129 30.26 4.97 24.10
N SER A 130 30.89 5.50 25.15
CA SER A 130 31.71 6.72 25.10
C SER A 130 32.95 6.63 24.21
N SER A 131 33.31 5.42 23.76
CA SER A 131 34.30 5.13 22.72
C SER A 131 34.13 3.68 22.27
N ALA A 132 34.45 3.39 21.02
CA ALA A 132 34.36 2.04 20.47
C ALA A 132 35.14 0.99 21.28
N VAL A 133 34.67 -0.26 21.27
CA VAL A 133 35.39 -1.41 21.83
C VAL A 133 36.20 -2.13 20.76
N THR A 134 37.31 -2.75 21.15
CA THR A 134 38.10 -3.63 20.29
C THR A 134 37.57 -5.04 20.43
N PHE A 135 37.27 -5.70 19.31
CA PHE A 135 36.78 -7.08 19.33
C PHE A 135 37.87 -8.07 19.75
N THR A 136 37.48 -9.08 20.54
CA THR A 136 38.32 -10.16 21.08
C THR A 136 37.47 -11.42 21.23
N ASP A 137 38.07 -12.58 21.56
CA ASP A 137 37.32 -13.82 21.80
C ASP A 137 36.26 -13.71 22.93
N TYR A 138 36.33 -12.67 23.75
CA TYR A 138 35.42 -12.36 24.85
C TYR A 138 34.49 -11.15 24.58
N ILE A 139 34.69 -10.42 23.48
CA ILE A 139 33.94 -9.20 23.12
C ILE A 139 33.70 -9.18 21.60
N LEU A 140 32.49 -9.54 21.17
CA LEU A 140 32.06 -9.62 19.76
C LEU A 140 30.58 -9.23 19.62
N PRO A 141 30.13 -8.65 18.50
CA PRO A 141 28.73 -8.32 18.30
C PRO A 141 27.88 -9.57 17.97
N VAL A 142 26.62 -9.56 18.40
CA VAL A 142 25.60 -10.53 17.96
C VAL A 142 24.98 -10.09 16.62
N CYS A 143 24.49 -11.03 15.80
CA CYS A 143 23.65 -10.66 14.67
C CYS A 143 22.21 -10.40 15.17
N LEU A 144 21.45 -9.55 14.49
CA LEU A 144 20.04 -9.26 14.80
C LEU A 144 19.11 -9.98 13.82
N ALA A 145 17.94 -10.44 14.26
CA ALA A 145 16.93 -10.99 13.35
C ALA A 145 16.42 -9.91 12.39
N ALA A 146 16.44 -10.18 11.08
CA ALA A 146 15.85 -9.30 10.06
C ALA A 146 14.31 -9.37 10.08
N SER A 147 13.64 -8.35 9.53
CA SER A 147 12.17 -8.26 9.49
C SER A 147 11.48 -9.44 8.79
N GLY A 148 12.12 -10.05 7.79
CA GLY A 148 11.61 -11.24 7.10
C GLY A 148 11.87 -12.58 7.79
N SER A 149 12.44 -12.59 9.00
CA SER A 149 12.87 -13.83 9.66
C SER A 149 11.69 -14.59 10.25
N ILE A 150 11.58 -15.88 9.92
CA ILE A 150 10.53 -16.77 10.43
C ILE A 150 11.07 -17.56 11.62
N ILE A 151 10.39 -17.43 12.75
CA ILE A 151 10.64 -18.14 14.01
C ILE A 151 9.42 -19.03 14.27
N HIS A 152 9.63 -20.32 14.41
CA HIS A 152 8.58 -21.30 14.71
C HIS A 152 8.38 -21.52 16.21
N ASP A 153 7.34 -22.28 16.55
CA ASP A 153 7.12 -22.80 17.91
C ASP A 153 8.12 -23.93 18.21
N GLU A 154 8.42 -24.12 19.50
CA GLU A 154 9.19 -25.25 20.01
C GLU A 154 10.65 -25.30 19.47
N GLU A 155 11.23 -24.12 19.22
CA GLU A 155 12.65 -23.93 18.87
C GLU A 155 13.53 -23.85 20.12
N ASP A 156 14.68 -24.55 20.12
CA ASP A 156 15.71 -24.43 21.14
C ASP A 156 16.38 -23.05 21.07
N VAL A 157 16.08 -22.18 22.04
CA VAL A 157 16.63 -20.82 22.16
C VAL A 157 17.31 -20.59 23.51
N TRP A 158 18.32 -19.74 23.52
CA TRP A 158 19.20 -19.54 24.68
C TRP A 158 19.01 -18.15 25.29
N VAL A 159 18.91 -18.12 26.61
CA VAL A 159 18.87 -16.91 27.44
C VAL A 159 20.13 -16.87 28.30
N THR A 160 20.72 -15.69 28.42
CA THR A 160 21.92 -15.46 29.23
C THR A 160 21.77 -14.22 30.10
N GLY A 161 22.36 -14.22 31.30
CA GLY A 161 22.29 -13.05 32.18
C GLY A 161 22.80 -13.30 33.59
N TRP A 162 22.56 -12.32 34.48
CA TRP A 162 22.98 -12.36 35.88
C TRP A 162 21.78 -12.34 36.83
N GLY A 163 20.59 -12.77 36.40
CA GLY A 163 19.39 -12.74 37.23
C GLY A 163 19.24 -13.94 38.17
N THR A 164 18.42 -13.77 39.21
CA THR A 164 18.02 -14.84 40.15
C THR A 164 16.64 -14.58 40.76
N TYR A 165 16.09 -15.55 41.49
CA TYR A 165 14.93 -15.39 42.38
C TYR A 165 15.11 -14.36 43.51
N SER A 166 16.33 -13.90 43.79
CA SER A 166 16.59 -12.92 44.86
C SER A 166 16.76 -11.51 44.30
N TRP A 167 17.84 -11.23 43.57
CA TRP A 167 18.12 -9.95 42.91
C TRP A 167 19.15 -10.05 41.78
N SER A 168 20.22 -10.84 41.96
CA SER A 168 21.26 -11.08 40.93
C SER A 168 22.18 -12.24 41.33
N SER A 169 22.90 -12.79 40.34
CA SER A 169 23.91 -13.84 40.45
C SER A 169 25.31 -13.24 40.43
N ASP A 170 26.21 -13.80 41.25
CA ASP A 170 27.64 -13.46 41.24
C ASP A 170 28.34 -13.82 39.92
N ASN A 171 27.78 -14.71 39.11
CA ASN A 171 28.35 -15.18 37.84
C ASN A 171 27.29 -15.22 36.72
N LEU A 172 27.72 -15.04 35.47
CA LEU A 172 26.88 -15.18 34.28
C LEU A 172 26.30 -16.60 34.20
N THR A 173 25.00 -16.71 33.94
CA THR A 173 24.28 -17.97 33.75
C THR A 173 23.77 -18.11 32.32
N GLU A 174 23.54 -19.35 31.90
CA GLU A 174 22.99 -19.73 30.60
C GLU A 174 21.87 -20.76 30.78
N VAL A 175 20.77 -20.62 30.02
CA VAL A 175 19.67 -21.60 29.99
C VAL A 175 19.09 -21.75 28.58
N GLU A 176 18.89 -22.99 28.18
CA GLU A 176 18.19 -23.41 26.96
C GLU A 176 16.69 -23.58 27.30
N VAL A 177 15.83 -22.94 26.51
CA VAL A 177 14.37 -22.94 26.65
C VAL A 177 13.70 -22.98 25.28
N SER A 178 12.48 -23.53 25.20
CA SER A 178 11.70 -23.54 23.96
C SER A 178 11.01 -22.19 23.66
N THR A 179 10.87 -21.82 22.38
CA THR A 179 9.93 -20.77 21.95
C THR A 179 8.48 -21.19 22.16
N VAL A 180 7.62 -20.23 22.49
CA VAL A 180 6.19 -20.43 22.71
C VAL A 180 5.39 -19.51 21.79
N GLY A 181 4.44 -20.09 21.06
CA GLY A 181 3.55 -19.39 20.15
C GLY A 181 2.82 -18.21 20.80
N SER A 182 2.56 -17.18 20.00
CA SER A 182 2.03 -15.91 20.50
C SER A 182 0.64 -16.05 21.14
N ARG A 183 -0.22 -16.95 20.67
CA ARG A 183 -1.54 -17.18 21.27
C ARG A 183 -1.48 -18.07 22.50
N LYS A 184 -0.71 -19.16 22.49
CA LYS A 184 -0.36 -19.96 23.69
C LYS A 184 0.13 -19.03 24.79
N CYS A 185 1.01 -18.09 24.46
CA CYS A 185 1.52 -17.10 25.39
C CYS A 185 0.44 -16.11 25.88
N SER A 186 -0.28 -15.42 24.97
CA SER A 186 -1.34 -14.48 25.36
C SER A 186 -2.43 -15.14 26.22
N CYS A 187 -2.77 -16.40 25.95
CA CYS A 187 -3.74 -17.16 26.75
C CYS A 187 -3.20 -17.63 28.12
N ALA A 188 -1.89 -17.82 28.26
CA ALA A 188 -1.26 -18.06 29.56
C ALA A 188 -1.21 -16.78 30.42
N TYR A 189 -1.10 -15.61 29.79
CA TYR A 189 -1.05 -14.30 30.47
C TYR A 189 -2.41 -13.66 30.76
N HIS A 190 -3.43 -13.92 29.94
CA HIS A 190 -4.77 -13.32 30.10
C HIS A 190 -5.43 -13.55 31.48
N PRO A 191 -5.34 -14.72 32.14
CA PRO A 191 -5.87 -14.92 33.50
C PRO A 191 -5.29 -13.97 34.56
N TYR A 192 -4.15 -13.35 34.28
CA TYR A 192 -3.47 -12.38 35.15
C TYR A 192 -3.76 -10.92 34.75
N GLY A 193 -4.69 -10.69 33.80
CA GLY A 193 -5.05 -9.37 33.28
C GLY A 193 -4.03 -8.74 32.34
N VAL A 194 -3.04 -9.51 31.88
CA VAL A 194 -1.99 -9.04 30.96
C VAL A 194 -2.37 -9.40 29.53
N TYR A 195 -2.35 -8.40 28.64
CA TYR A 195 -2.56 -8.55 27.21
C TYR A 195 -1.22 -8.35 26.49
N LEU A 196 -0.87 -9.25 25.59
CA LEU A 196 0.40 -9.20 24.85
C LEU A 196 0.13 -8.98 23.36
N ASN A 197 0.83 -8.01 22.77
CA ASN A 197 0.79 -7.73 21.34
C ASN A 197 1.78 -8.65 20.61
N SER A 198 1.28 -9.55 19.76
CA SER A 198 2.08 -10.54 19.03
C SER A 198 3.08 -9.91 18.05
N SER A 199 2.79 -8.71 17.55
CA SER A 199 3.61 -7.99 16.56
C SER A 199 4.93 -7.46 17.14
N ASN A 200 5.00 -7.21 18.46
CA ASN A 200 6.21 -6.74 19.14
C ASN A 200 6.67 -7.62 20.32
N VAL A 201 5.88 -8.59 20.78
CA VAL A 201 6.29 -9.55 21.82
C VAL A 201 6.60 -10.94 21.24
N LEU A 202 7.66 -11.56 21.77
CA LEU A 202 8.00 -12.97 21.68
C LEU A 202 7.88 -13.62 23.06
N CYS A 203 7.65 -14.93 23.10
CA CYS A 203 7.67 -15.71 24.34
C CYS A 203 8.57 -16.94 24.21
N ALA A 204 9.29 -17.25 25.27
CA ALA A 204 10.15 -18.44 25.39
C ALA A 204 10.41 -18.76 26.85
N GLY A 205 10.36 -20.05 27.22
CA GLY A 205 10.48 -20.48 28.60
C GLY A 205 9.73 -21.77 28.89
N GLU A 206 10.15 -22.46 29.93
CA GLU A 206 9.50 -23.65 30.48
C GLU A 206 9.18 -23.41 31.97
N ALA A 207 8.37 -24.26 32.58
CA ALA A 207 8.09 -24.15 34.02
C ALA A 207 9.39 -24.25 34.83
N GLY A 208 9.74 -23.20 35.57
CA GLY A 208 11.01 -23.08 36.30
C GLY A 208 12.27 -22.85 35.45
N LYS A 209 12.17 -22.58 34.14
CA LYS A 209 13.29 -22.13 33.28
C LYS A 209 12.93 -20.85 32.53
N GLY A 210 13.65 -19.76 32.77
CA GLY A 210 13.47 -18.53 32.02
C GLY A 210 14.28 -17.37 32.59
N ALA A 211 13.93 -16.16 32.16
CA ALA A 211 14.54 -14.93 32.65
C ALA A 211 13.97 -14.52 34.02
N CYS A 212 14.80 -13.86 34.82
CA CYS A 212 14.55 -13.52 36.22
C CYS A 212 14.97 -12.08 36.59
N TYR A 213 14.84 -11.70 37.86
CA TYR A 213 15.26 -10.38 38.33
C TYR A 213 16.76 -10.19 38.11
N GLY A 214 17.14 -9.21 37.28
CA GLY A 214 18.51 -8.93 36.82
C GLY A 214 18.70 -9.13 35.32
N ASP A 215 17.94 -10.04 34.70
CA ASP A 215 18.11 -10.40 33.29
C ASP A 215 17.51 -9.39 32.31
N ASN A 216 16.66 -8.47 32.77
CA ASN A 216 16.01 -7.44 31.93
C ASN A 216 17.03 -6.75 31.01
N GLY A 217 16.70 -6.64 29.73
CA GLY A 217 17.58 -6.10 28.68
C GLY A 217 18.58 -7.11 28.07
N SER A 218 18.74 -8.31 28.63
CA SER A 218 19.60 -9.35 28.07
C SER A 218 19.02 -9.97 26.78
N PRO A 219 19.85 -10.59 25.93
CA PRO A 219 19.41 -11.16 24.66
C PRO A 219 18.77 -12.55 24.81
N LEU A 220 17.76 -12.81 24.00
CA LEU A 220 17.31 -14.16 23.62
C LEU A 220 17.91 -14.49 22.25
N VAL A 221 18.68 -15.59 22.14
CA VAL A 221 19.43 -15.92 20.92
C VAL A 221 19.15 -17.33 20.41
N ILE A 222 19.21 -17.50 19.08
CA ILE A 222 19.16 -18.79 18.37
C ILE A 222 20.46 -18.98 17.57
N LYS A 223 20.82 -20.23 17.25
CA LYS A 223 21.92 -20.54 16.34
C LYS A 223 21.41 -21.07 15.00
N GLN A 224 21.53 -20.26 13.94
CA GLN A 224 21.08 -20.60 12.59
C GLN A 224 22.22 -20.40 11.59
N GLU A 225 22.39 -21.32 10.63
CA GLU A 225 23.49 -21.33 9.65
C GLU A 225 24.90 -21.12 10.26
N GLY A 226 25.11 -21.66 11.47
CA GLY A 226 26.37 -21.52 12.22
C GLY A 226 26.59 -20.18 12.93
N ARG A 227 25.67 -19.22 12.79
CA ARG A 227 25.69 -17.89 13.41
C ARG A 227 24.72 -17.82 14.58
N TRP A 228 25.06 -17.04 15.60
CA TRP A 228 24.13 -16.66 16.66
C TRP A 228 23.40 -15.35 16.34
N ILE A 229 22.09 -15.39 16.47
CA ILE A 229 21.16 -14.32 16.08
C ILE A 229 20.26 -14.00 17.27
N GLN A 230 20.16 -12.72 17.62
CA GLN A 230 19.26 -12.25 18.66
C GLN A 230 17.84 -12.09 18.12
N LEU A 231 16.91 -12.84 18.73
CA LEU A 231 15.48 -12.82 18.43
C LEU A 231 14.74 -11.83 19.33
N GLY A 232 15.18 -11.74 20.59
CA GLY A 232 14.47 -11.02 21.64
C GLY A 232 15.37 -10.25 22.60
N ILE A 233 14.74 -9.37 23.37
CA ILE A 233 15.31 -8.65 24.51
C ILE A 233 14.45 -8.95 25.73
N VAL A 234 15.01 -9.40 26.86
CA VAL A 234 14.23 -9.70 28.07
C VAL A 234 13.46 -8.47 28.53
N ASN A 235 12.12 -8.56 28.55
CA ASN A 235 11.24 -7.46 28.94
C ASN A 235 11.15 -7.33 30.46
N PHE A 236 10.76 -8.44 31.09
CA PHE A 236 10.67 -8.60 32.53
C PHE A 236 10.88 -10.10 32.85
N GLY A 237 11.65 -10.41 33.88
CA GLY A 237 11.87 -11.79 34.34
C GLY A 237 10.65 -12.42 34.99
N THR A 238 9.60 -12.71 34.20
CA THR A 238 8.28 -13.15 34.69
C THR A 238 8.29 -14.54 35.31
N ASN A 239 9.17 -15.45 34.89
CA ASN A 239 9.28 -16.80 35.47
C ASN A 239 9.68 -16.74 36.97
N CYS A 240 10.37 -15.66 37.39
CA CYS A 240 10.67 -15.39 38.79
C CYS A 240 9.45 -14.98 39.66
N TYR A 241 8.33 -14.60 39.05
CA TYR A 241 7.09 -14.16 39.73
C TYR A 241 5.91 -15.11 39.47
N TYR A 242 5.89 -15.73 38.30
CA TYR A 242 4.95 -16.75 37.85
C TYR A 242 5.74 -17.94 37.28
N PRO A 243 6.14 -18.94 38.10
CA PRO A 243 7.05 -20.01 37.68
C PRO A 243 6.48 -20.95 36.62
N ASP A 244 5.16 -20.93 36.41
CA ASP A 244 4.44 -21.73 35.41
C ASP A 244 4.23 -20.99 34.06
N LEU A 245 4.73 -19.75 33.92
CA LEU A 245 4.60 -18.95 32.68
C LEU A 245 5.93 -18.88 31.88
N PRO A 246 5.86 -18.86 30.54
CA PRO A 246 7.02 -18.54 29.71
C PRO A 246 7.47 -17.09 29.96
N SER A 247 8.74 -16.78 29.67
CA SER A 247 9.23 -15.40 29.76
C SER A 247 8.84 -14.60 28.51
N THR A 248 8.67 -13.28 28.64
CA THR A 248 8.37 -12.37 27.51
C THR A 248 9.58 -11.54 27.10
N TYR A 249 9.67 -11.28 25.80
CA TYR A 249 10.79 -10.58 25.17
C TYR A 249 10.28 -9.62 24.09
N THR A 250 10.91 -8.46 23.92
CA THR A 250 10.62 -7.58 22.77
C THR A 250 11.23 -8.17 21.50
N ARG A 251 10.41 -8.36 20.47
CA ARG A 251 10.73 -9.00 19.18
C ARG A 251 11.64 -8.11 18.34
N VAL A 252 12.92 -8.47 18.23
CA VAL A 252 13.97 -7.63 17.60
C VAL A 252 13.68 -7.33 16.12
N SER A 253 13.15 -8.30 15.36
CA SER A 253 12.89 -8.16 13.92
C SER A 253 11.91 -7.03 13.58
N SER A 254 10.96 -6.73 14.47
CA SER A 254 9.98 -5.65 14.30
C SER A 254 10.61 -4.25 14.32
N TYR A 255 11.80 -4.11 14.92
CA TYR A 255 12.50 -2.82 15.06
C TYR A 255 13.68 -2.67 14.10
N MET A 256 13.86 -3.57 13.13
CA MET A 256 14.96 -3.52 12.16
C MET A 256 15.11 -2.14 11.52
N ASN A 257 14.00 -1.52 11.10
CA ASN A 257 13.98 -0.19 10.49
C ASN A 257 14.35 0.91 11.51
N TRP A 258 13.79 0.87 12.72
CA TRP A 258 14.09 1.85 13.78
C TRP A 258 15.58 1.81 14.15
N ILE A 259 16.13 0.64 14.45
CA ILE A 259 17.56 0.45 14.76
C ILE A 259 18.44 0.94 13.60
N SER A 260 18.07 0.60 12.35
CA SER A 260 18.80 1.00 11.15
C SER A 260 18.77 2.50 10.84
N ASN A 261 17.80 3.22 11.40
CA ASN A 261 17.66 4.68 11.27
C ASN A 261 18.41 5.42 12.38
N GLN A 262 18.47 4.88 13.60
CA GLN A 262 19.30 5.46 14.68
C GLN A 262 20.80 5.28 14.41
N ILE A 263 21.19 4.11 13.89
CA ILE A 263 22.61 3.76 13.66
C ILE A 263 22.98 4.06 12.21
N THR A 264 23.47 5.28 11.96
CA THR A 264 23.86 5.75 10.61
C THR A 264 25.26 5.31 10.17
N SER A 265 26.12 4.89 11.10
CA SER A 265 27.50 4.43 10.85
C SER A 265 27.78 3.10 11.56
N ASP A 266 28.64 2.25 10.96
CA ASP A 266 28.96 0.89 11.44
C ASP A 266 27.70 0.01 11.67
N LYS A 267 26.83 -0.12 10.66
CA LYS A 267 25.50 -0.72 10.85
C LYS A 267 25.56 -2.18 11.37
N PRO A 268 24.70 -2.56 12.34
CA PRO A 268 24.66 -3.91 12.88
C PRO A 268 24.31 -4.96 11.81
N GLY A 269 24.70 -6.21 12.06
CA GLY A 269 24.49 -7.32 11.14
C GLY A 269 23.08 -7.91 11.27
N PHE A 270 22.14 -7.48 10.44
CA PHE A 270 20.84 -8.14 10.32
C PHE A 270 20.96 -9.44 9.50
N PHE A 271 20.45 -10.55 10.02
CA PHE A 271 20.45 -11.85 9.36
C PHE A 271 19.01 -12.33 9.16
N ASN A 272 18.70 -12.80 7.95
CA ASN A 272 17.39 -13.33 7.58
C ASN A 272 17.44 -14.85 7.55
N PHE A 273 16.47 -15.53 8.16
CA PHE A 273 16.43 -17.00 8.24
C PHE A 273 14.98 -17.51 8.37
N LYS A 274 14.77 -18.78 8.08
CA LYS A 274 13.62 -19.56 8.56
C LYS A 274 14.15 -20.65 9.47
N SER A 275 13.61 -20.78 10.67
CA SER A 275 14.03 -21.78 11.64
C SER A 275 13.45 -23.17 11.33
N THR A 276 13.72 -24.18 12.16
CA THR A 276 13.58 -25.62 11.79
C THR A 276 12.55 -26.41 12.60
N GLY A 277 11.89 -25.76 13.56
CA GLY A 277 10.84 -26.29 14.43
C GLY A 277 9.48 -26.40 13.75
N ILE A 278 8.41 -26.40 14.55
CA ILE A 278 7.10 -26.84 14.09
C ILE A 278 6.31 -25.66 13.51
N GLU A 279 5.83 -25.81 12.26
CA GLU A 279 4.76 -24.97 11.70
C GLU A 279 3.45 -25.26 12.44
N SER A 280 3.36 -24.63 13.61
CA SER A 280 2.37 -24.85 14.65
C SER A 280 1.09 -24.06 14.37
N ASP A 281 0.29 -24.56 13.43
CA ASP A 281 -1.12 -24.12 13.29
C ASP A 281 -1.89 -24.30 14.62
N SER A 282 -1.41 -25.12 15.55
CA SER A 282 -1.97 -25.25 16.91
C SER A 282 -2.10 -23.91 17.67
N ASP A 283 -1.29 -22.90 17.31
CA ASP A 283 -1.37 -21.55 17.89
C ASP A 283 -2.51 -20.69 17.29
N LEU A 284 -3.21 -21.13 16.23
CA LEU A 284 -4.39 -20.43 15.69
C LEU A 284 -5.72 -20.91 16.30
N PHE A 285 -5.73 -22.06 17.00
CA PHE A 285 -6.97 -22.71 17.47
C PHE A 285 -7.10 -22.80 18.99
N VAL A 286 -6.19 -22.18 19.75
CA VAL A 286 -6.28 -22.10 21.22
C VAL A 286 -7.54 -21.30 21.63
N SER A 287 -8.57 -21.98 22.13
CA SER A 287 -9.81 -21.35 22.62
C SER A 287 -9.63 -20.89 24.07
N CYS A 288 -9.70 -19.58 24.32
CA CYS A 288 -9.29 -18.99 25.60
C CYS A 288 -10.45 -18.21 26.23
N PRO A 289 -11.11 -18.73 27.29
CA PRO A 289 -12.25 -18.06 27.92
C PRO A 289 -11.90 -16.66 28.42
N GLY A 290 -12.67 -15.66 28.00
CA GLY A 290 -12.44 -14.24 28.34
C GLY A 290 -11.61 -13.46 27.31
N VAL A 291 -10.79 -14.13 26.49
CA VAL A 291 -10.12 -13.50 25.36
C VAL A 291 -11.11 -13.43 24.18
N PRO A 292 -11.36 -12.26 23.57
CA PRO A 292 -12.05 -12.20 22.29
C PRO A 292 -11.32 -13.07 21.25
N PRO A 293 -12.01 -13.69 20.28
CA PRO A 293 -11.32 -14.26 19.13
C PRO A 293 -10.48 -13.16 18.48
N ILE A 294 -9.22 -13.46 18.17
CA ILE A 294 -8.34 -12.47 17.54
C ILE A 294 -8.96 -12.13 16.19
N LEU A 295 -9.44 -10.88 16.04
CA LEU A 295 -9.64 -10.23 14.75
C LEU A 295 -8.26 -9.96 14.14
N SER A 296 -7.59 -11.05 13.77
CA SER A 296 -6.55 -11.02 12.75
C SER A 296 -7.19 -10.42 11.50
N SER A 297 -6.47 -9.58 10.77
CA SER A 297 -6.95 -9.16 9.47
C SER A 297 -7.22 -10.42 8.64
N ILE A 298 -8.28 -10.45 7.83
CA ILE A 298 -8.61 -11.67 7.10
C ILE A 298 -7.52 -12.03 6.09
N SER A 299 -6.67 -11.06 5.68
CA SER A 299 -5.37 -11.32 5.03
C SER A 299 -4.50 -12.37 5.73
N ASP A 300 -4.57 -12.46 7.05
CA ASP A 300 -3.64 -13.20 7.91
C ASP A 300 -4.08 -14.66 8.12
N ILE A 301 -5.37 -14.94 7.91
CA ILE A 301 -6.01 -16.25 8.06
C ILE A 301 -6.61 -16.80 6.75
N CYS A 302 -6.82 -15.95 5.73
CA CYS A 302 -7.30 -16.42 4.44
C CYS A 302 -6.33 -17.43 3.83
N GLY A 303 -6.87 -18.42 3.12
CA GLY A 303 -6.08 -19.38 2.35
C GLY A 303 -5.24 -20.35 3.18
N LYS A 304 -5.37 -20.38 4.52
CA LYS A 304 -4.66 -21.34 5.39
C LYS A 304 -5.42 -22.65 5.56
N ARG A 305 -4.71 -23.72 5.94
CA ARG A 305 -5.28 -25.07 6.16
C ARG A 305 -4.55 -25.79 7.29
N THR A 306 -5.22 -26.10 8.40
CA THR A 306 -4.63 -26.90 9.50
C THR A 306 -4.15 -28.28 9.03
N PHE A 307 -4.83 -28.90 8.07
CA PHE A 307 -4.62 -30.30 7.69
C PHE A 307 -3.76 -30.48 6.43
N ASN A 308 -2.51 -30.04 6.52
CA ASN A 308 -1.52 -30.26 5.46
C ASN A 308 -1.04 -31.72 5.43
N THR A 309 -1.39 -32.49 4.39
CA THR A 309 -0.91 -33.88 4.22
C THR A 309 -0.33 -34.14 2.83
N SER A 310 0.98 -34.36 2.80
CA SER A 310 1.79 -34.61 1.61
C SER A 310 1.78 -36.08 1.19
N THR A 311 0.72 -36.51 0.50
CA THR A 311 0.69 -37.82 -0.20
C THR A 311 0.19 -37.67 -1.63
N VAL A 312 1.13 -37.63 -2.58
CA VAL A 312 0.85 -37.83 -4.01
C VAL A 312 0.89 -39.33 -4.28
N GLY A 313 -0.27 -39.92 -4.55
CA GLY A 313 -0.42 -41.37 -4.80
C GLY A 313 -1.82 -41.83 -4.41
N GLY A 314 -2.61 -42.29 -5.39
CA GLY A 314 -4.01 -42.64 -5.17
C GLY A 314 -4.20 -44.01 -4.52
N GLU A 315 -4.49 -44.05 -3.22
CA GLU A 315 -5.04 -45.24 -2.55
C GLU A 315 -6.58 -45.19 -2.50
N LYS A 316 -7.24 -46.35 -2.67
CA LYS A 316 -8.71 -46.45 -2.59
C LYS A 316 -9.18 -46.27 -1.14
N ALA A 317 -10.00 -45.25 -0.90
CA ALA A 317 -10.54 -44.94 0.41
C ALA A 317 -11.46 -46.07 0.95
N THR A 318 -10.99 -46.80 1.96
CA THR A 318 -11.81 -47.70 2.78
C THR A 318 -12.50 -46.94 3.93
N LYS A 319 -13.69 -47.38 4.33
CA LYS A 319 -14.50 -46.77 5.41
C LYS A 319 -13.81 -46.80 6.79
N ALA A 320 -12.99 -45.79 7.11
CA ALA A 320 -12.53 -45.49 8.48
C ALA A 320 -11.89 -44.09 8.64
N ASN A 321 -11.22 -43.55 7.61
CA ASN A 321 -10.28 -42.44 7.82
C ASN A 321 -10.96 -41.06 7.89
N TRP A 322 -11.00 -40.47 9.09
CA TRP A 322 -11.31 -39.04 9.33
C TRP A 322 -10.26 -38.06 8.77
N LYS A 323 -9.18 -38.56 8.14
CA LYS A 323 -7.99 -37.83 7.66
C LYS A 323 -8.27 -36.73 6.59
N TRP A 324 -9.47 -36.68 6.01
CA TRP A 324 -9.79 -35.77 4.89
C TRP A 324 -10.65 -34.57 5.29
N GLN A 325 -11.28 -34.58 6.47
CA GLN A 325 -12.14 -33.47 6.93
C GLN A 325 -11.30 -32.21 7.18
N GLY A 326 -11.83 -31.04 6.82
CA GLY A 326 -11.15 -29.75 7.02
C GLY A 326 -10.01 -29.45 6.04
N ARG A 327 -9.73 -30.34 5.08
CA ARG A 327 -8.66 -30.11 4.08
C ARG A 327 -8.95 -28.92 3.16
N TRP A 328 -10.21 -28.55 2.97
CA TRP A 328 -10.65 -27.43 2.11
C TRP A 328 -11.62 -26.52 2.90
N PRO A 329 -11.12 -25.77 3.90
CA PRO A 329 -11.95 -25.18 4.95
C PRO A 329 -12.81 -24.00 4.49
N TRP A 330 -12.59 -23.48 3.29
CA TRP A 330 -13.45 -22.47 2.63
C TRP A 330 -14.58 -23.07 1.79
N GLN A 331 -14.60 -24.39 1.57
CA GLN A 331 -15.57 -25.01 0.66
C GLN A 331 -17.00 -24.87 1.18
N VAL A 332 -17.89 -24.36 0.33
CA VAL A 332 -19.33 -24.25 0.61
C VAL A 332 -20.12 -25.27 -0.21
N SER A 333 -21.16 -25.83 0.42
CA SER A 333 -22.23 -26.60 -0.18
C SER A 333 -23.51 -25.77 -0.12
N LEU A 334 -24.11 -25.41 -1.27
CA LEU A 334 -25.35 -24.61 -1.34
C LEU A 334 -26.55 -25.51 -1.60
N HIS A 335 -27.55 -25.43 -0.73
CA HIS A 335 -28.73 -26.30 -0.76
C HIS A 335 -30.01 -25.51 -1.00
N ASP A 336 -30.92 -26.11 -1.76
CA ASP A 336 -32.34 -25.74 -1.79
C ASP A 336 -33.20 -26.84 -1.14
N SER A 337 -34.52 -26.73 -1.27
CA SER A 337 -35.48 -27.73 -0.75
C SER A 337 -35.29 -29.17 -1.27
N ARG A 338 -34.44 -29.39 -2.28
CA ARG A 338 -34.13 -30.68 -2.91
C ARG A 338 -32.69 -31.15 -2.63
N GLY A 339 -31.88 -30.36 -1.91
CA GLY A 339 -30.50 -30.67 -1.53
C GLY A 339 -29.44 -29.81 -2.23
N HIS A 340 -28.19 -30.27 -2.24
CA HIS A 340 -27.04 -29.57 -2.85
C HIS A 340 -27.29 -29.28 -4.34
N PHE A 341 -27.17 -28.02 -4.76
CA PHE A 341 -27.33 -27.61 -6.16
C PHE A 341 -26.11 -26.89 -6.76
N CYS A 342 -25.35 -26.14 -5.97
CA CYS A 342 -24.13 -25.44 -6.39
C CYS A 342 -23.07 -25.39 -5.28
N GLY A 343 -21.81 -25.22 -5.64
CA GLY A 343 -20.71 -24.91 -4.74
C GLY A 343 -20.57 -23.41 -4.44
N GLY A 344 -19.61 -23.11 -3.57
CA GLY A 344 -19.18 -21.74 -3.26
C GLY A 344 -17.88 -21.75 -2.46
N SER A 345 -17.35 -20.57 -2.18
CA SER A 345 -16.23 -20.36 -1.26
C SER A 345 -16.54 -19.29 -0.21
N LEU A 346 -16.18 -19.57 1.03
CA LEU A 346 -16.17 -18.58 2.12
C LEU A 346 -15.02 -17.59 1.87
N ILE A 347 -15.32 -16.30 1.81
CA ILE A 347 -14.30 -15.24 1.55
C ILE A 347 -14.05 -14.33 2.76
N ASN A 348 -14.99 -14.30 3.71
CA ASN A 348 -14.86 -13.68 5.04
C ASN A 348 -15.88 -14.31 6.02
N ALA A 349 -16.21 -13.67 7.13
CA ALA A 349 -17.15 -14.24 8.13
C ALA A 349 -18.65 -14.10 7.75
N GLU A 350 -19.01 -13.28 6.76
CA GLU A 350 -20.39 -12.98 6.38
C GLU A 350 -20.74 -13.28 4.92
N TRP A 351 -19.76 -13.59 4.06
CA TRP A 351 -19.94 -13.63 2.61
C TRP A 351 -19.36 -14.89 1.97
N VAL A 352 -20.13 -15.40 1.00
CA VAL A 352 -19.76 -16.53 0.13
C VAL A 352 -19.72 -16.05 -1.32
N LEU A 353 -18.66 -16.42 -2.04
CA LEU A 353 -18.53 -16.24 -3.48
C LEU A 353 -19.03 -17.50 -4.21
N SER A 354 -19.76 -17.32 -5.31
CA SER A 354 -20.30 -18.42 -6.14
C SER A 354 -20.61 -17.92 -7.57
N ALA A 355 -21.19 -18.76 -8.42
CA ALA A 355 -21.51 -18.45 -9.82
C ALA A 355 -22.89 -17.81 -9.93
N ALA A 356 -23.08 -16.84 -10.82
CA ALA A 356 -24.35 -16.15 -10.98
C ALA A 356 -25.46 -17.01 -11.62
N HIS A 357 -25.12 -17.96 -12.49
CA HIS A 357 -26.09 -18.86 -13.12
C HIS A 357 -26.84 -19.72 -12.09
N CYS A 358 -26.22 -20.02 -10.95
CA CYS A 358 -26.84 -20.73 -9.84
C CYS A 358 -28.07 -20.02 -9.25
N PHE A 359 -28.18 -18.68 -9.36
CA PHE A 359 -29.19 -17.91 -8.61
C PHE A 359 -30.23 -17.17 -9.44
N GLN A 360 -30.19 -17.27 -10.77
CA GLN A 360 -31.11 -16.54 -11.68
C GLN A 360 -32.61 -16.71 -11.37
N ASN A 361 -32.99 -17.80 -10.69
CA ASN A 361 -34.37 -18.13 -10.33
C ASN A 361 -34.56 -18.39 -8.81
N TYR A 362 -33.64 -17.92 -7.96
CA TYR A 362 -33.66 -18.15 -6.51
C TYR A 362 -33.79 -16.85 -5.71
N THR A 363 -34.54 -16.90 -4.61
CA THR A 363 -34.54 -15.85 -3.57
C THR A 363 -33.71 -16.28 -2.36
N ALA A 364 -33.24 -15.33 -1.55
CA ALA A 364 -32.29 -15.60 -0.45
C ALA A 364 -32.83 -16.60 0.59
N ASP A 365 -34.13 -16.56 0.87
CA ASP A 365 -34.85 -17.47 1.79
C ASP A 365 -34.90 -18.93 1.31
N GLN A 366 -34.60 -19.18 0.02
CA GLN A 366 -34.61 -20.52 -0.58
C GLN A 366 -33.24 -21.22 -0.53
N VAL A 367 -32.18 -20.51 -0.09
CA VAL A 367 -30.80 -21.01 -0.12
C VAL A 367 -30.24 -21.15 1.30
N THR A 368 -29.77 -22.35 1.62
CA THR A 368 -29.00 -22.63 2.85
C THR A 368 -27.55 -22.94 2.50
N VAL A 369 -26.64 -22.21 3.12
CA VAL A 369 -25.18 -22.39 3.08
C VAL A 369 -24.78 -23.44 4.11
N TYR A 370 -23.97 -24.43 3.71
CA TYR A 370 -23.35 -25.38 4.62
C TYR A 370 -21.82 -25.31 4.51
N LEU A 371 -21.17 -25.14 5.65
CA LEU A 371 -19.74 -24.97 5.87
C LEU A 371 -19.19 -26.09 6.75
N GLY A 372 -17.91 -26.44 6.63
CA GLY A 372 -17.32 -27.56 7.38
C GLY A 372 -17.88 -28.94 7.00
N ARG A 373 -18.67 -29.00 5.93
CA ARG A 373 -19.29 -30.22 5.39
C ARG A 373 -18.23 -31.05 4.65
N GLN A 374 -18.17 -32.36 4.93
CA GLN A 374 -17.43 -33.33 4.11
C GLN A 374 -18.39 -34.25 3.33
N ARG A 375 -19.52 -34.61 3.95
CA ARG A 375 -20.50 -35.55 3.39
C ARG A 375 -21.90 -34.96 3.23
N GLN A 376 -22.61 -35.42 2.19
CA GLN A 376 -23.98 -34.99 1.90
C GLN A 376 -25.02 -35.83 2.66
N GLY A 377 -24.85 -37.15 2.69
CA GLY A 377 -25.84 -38.12 3.18
C GLY A 377 -25.75 -38.48 4.67
N VAL A 378 -24.79 -37.94 5.42
CA VAL A 378 -24.62 -38.17 6.86
C VAL A 378 -24.24 -36.89 7.62
N PRO A 379 -24.57 -36.77 8.92
CA PRO A 379 -24.17 -35.62 9.73
C PRO A 379 -22.64 -35.50 9.84
N ASN A 380 -22.11 -34.29 9.68
CA ASN A 380 -20.69 -33.98 9.85
C ASN A 380 -20.47 -33.30 11.22
N PRO A 381 -19.48 -33.71 12.04
CA PRO A 381 -19.28 -33.13 13.37
C PRO A 381 -18.93 -31.63 13.40
N SER A 382 -18.32 -31.13 12.33
CA SER A 382 -17.84 -29.75 12.19
C SER A 382 -18.72 -28.87 11.28
N GLU A 383 -19.92 -29.33 10.93
CA GLU A 383 -20.80 -28.64 9.98
C GLU A 383 -21.58 -27.49 10.62
N VAL A 384 -21.55 -26.34 9.95
CA VAL A 384 -22.34 -25.15 10.30
C VAL A 384 -23.25 -24.81 9.12
N SER A 385 -24.56 -24.82 9.38
CA SER A 385 -25.59 -24.37 8.44
C SER A 385 -25.97 -22.91 8.70
N ASN A 386 -26.08 -22.09 7.65
CA ASN A 386 -26.44 -20.67 7.74
C ASN A 386 -27.41 -20.31 6.60
N ASN A 387 -28.37 -19.43 6.86
CA ASN A 387 -29.32 -18.98 5.83
C ASN A 387 -28.73 -17.79 5.07
N VAL A 388 -29.14 -17.58 3.82
CA VAL A 388 -28.72 -16.41 3.03
C VAL A 388 -29.68 -15.23 3.31
N SER A 389 -29.12 -14.04 3.53
CA SER A 389 -29.88 -12.80 3.76
C SER A 389 -29.97 -11.91 2.52
N LEU A 390 -28.98 -12.00 1.62
CA LEU A 390 -28.90 -11.26 0.37
C LEU A 390 -28.15 -12.08 -0.68
N ILE A 391 -28.62 -12.05 -1.94
CA ILE A 391 -27.91 -12.56 -3.11
C ILE A 391 -27.67 -11.38 -4.05
N ILE A 392 -26.43 -11.22 -4.52
CA ILE A 392 -26.03 -10.20 -5.48
C ILE A 392 -25.41 -10.89 -6.70
N ILE A 393 -26.14 -10.89 -7.82
CA ILE A 393 -25.63 -11.30 -9.13
C ILE A 393 -24.89 -10.11 -9.75
N HIS A 394 -23.76 -10.35 -10.42
CA HIS A 394 -23.05 -9.30 -11.16
C HIS A 394 -23.96 -8.64 -12.23
N PRO A 395 -24.06 -7.30 -12.28
CA PRO A 395 -25.07 -6.61 -13.11
C PRO A 395 -24.88 -6.79 -14.62
N HIS A 396 -23.69 -7.23 -15.06
CA HIS A 396 -23.38 -7.54 -16.46
C HIS A 396 -23.28 -9.05 -16.74
N HIS A 397 -23.82 -9.92 -15.89
CA HIS A 397 -23.86 -11.36 -16.15
C HIS A 397 -24.69 -11.67 -17.41
N ASN A 398 -24.06 -12.28 -18.41
CA ASN A 398 -24.69 -12.68 -19.65
C ASN A 398 -25.00 -14.19 -19.67
N SER A 399 -26.26 -14.55 -19.40
CA SER A 399 -26.74 -15.95 -19.37
C SER A 399 -26.62 -16.74 -20.68
N SER A 400 -26.26 -16.10 -21.80
CA SER A 400 -26.04 -16.77 -23.09
C SER A 400 -24.57 -17.09 -23.38
N THR A 401 -23.62 -16.50 -22.62
CA THR A 401 -22.17 -16.71 -22.78
C THR A 401 -21.46 -17.05 -21.46
N ASN A 402 -22.16 -16.92 -20.33
CA ASN A 402 -21.62 -16.95 -18.96
C ASN A 402 -20.51 -15.92 -18.72
N ASP A 403 -20.42 -14.85 -19.52
CA ASP A 403 -19.53 -13.73 -19.23
C ASP A 403 -20.02 -12.98 -17.98
N ASN A 404 -19.11 -12.73 -17.04
CA ASN A 404 -19.39 -12.24 -15.68
C ASN A 404 -20.30 -13.16 -14.84
N ASP A 405 -20.15 -14.47 -14.98
CA ASP A 405 -20.83 -15.46 -14.15
C ASP A 405 -20.26 -15.52 -12.72
N ILE A 406 -20.59 -14.50 -11.91
CA ILE A 406 -20.13 -14.36 -10.52
C ILE A 406 -21.21 -13.71 -9.65
N ALA A 407 -21.37 -14.23 -8.43
CA ALA A 407 -22.33 -13.76 -7.44
C ALA A 407 -21.77 -13.80 -6.02
N LEU A 408 -22.29 -12.90 -5.17
CA LEU A 408 -22.02 -12.81 -3.75
C LEU A 408 -23.28 -13.14 -2.96
N LEU A 409 -23.14 -13.95 -1.91
CA LEU A 409 -24.20 -14.32 -0.99
C LEU A 409 -23.82 -13.84 0.40
N ARG A 410 -24.63 -12.96 1.00
CA ARG A 410 -24.48 -12.57 2.40
C ARG A 410 -25.22 -13.56 3.28
N LEU A 411 -24.59 -14.01 4.35
CA LEU A 411 -25.16 -14.89 5.35
C LEU A 411 -26.13 -14.12 6.28
N SER A 412 -26.98 -14.84 7.00
CA SER A 412 -27.94 -14.28 7.97
C SER A 412 -27.34 -14.12 9.36
N SER A 413 -26.12 -14.63 9.56
CA SER A 413 -25.35 -14.51 10.79
C SER A 413 -23.86 -14.68 10.50
N VAL A 414 -22.99 -14.07 11.31
CA VAL A 414 -21.53 -14.25 11.22
C VAL A 414 -21.14 -15.70 11.49
N VAL A 415 -20.14 -16.20 10.78
CA VAL A 415 -19.58 -17.54 10.95
C VAL A 415 -18.32 -17.50 11.82
N ASN A 416 -18.30 -18.31 12.87
CA ASN A 416 -17.10 -18.53 13.67
C ASN A 416 -16.10 -19.42 12.92
N PHE A 417 -14.86 -18.94 12.74
CA PHE A 417 -13.79 -19.69 12.12
C PHE A 417 -13.29 -20.85 12.99
N THR A 418 -12.92 -21.97 12.36
CA THR A 418 -12.42 -23.22 12.98
C THR A 418 -11.45 -23.93 12.03
N ASP A 419 -10.79 -25.02 12.46
CA ASP A 419 -9.96 -25.88 11.60
C ASP A 419 -10.66 -26.38 10.32
N TYR A 420 -11.99 -26.39 10.33
CA TYR A 420 -12.84 -26.90 9.25
C TYR A 420 -13.55 -25.77 8.48
N ILE A 421 -13.43 -24.51 8.94
CA ILE A 421 -14.14 -23.33 8.43
C ILE A 421 -13.21 -22.11 8.47
N LEU A 422 -12.58 -21.78 7.34
CA LEU A 422 -11.66 -20.65 7.17
C LEU A 422 -11.93 -19.98 5.80
N PRO A 423 -11.70 -18.68 5.63
CA PRO A 423 -11.88 -18.02 4.34
C PRO A 423 -10.73 -18.37 3.36
N VAL A 424 -10.97 -18.27 2.05
CA VAL A 424 -9.93 -18.34 1.02
C VAL A 424 -9.39 -16.94 0.71
N CYS A 425 -8.13 -16.81 0.29
CA CYS A 425 -7.64 -15.52 -0.25
C CYS A 425 -8.13 -15.34 -1.69
N LEU A 426 -8.40 -14.11 -2.12
CA LEU A 426 -8.78 -13.77 -3.49
C LEU A 426 -7.58 -13.19 -4.26
N ALA A 427 -7.45 -13.52 -5.55
CA ALA A 427 -6.42 -12.94 -6.41
C ALA A 427 -6.68 -11.44 -6.67
N THR A 428 -5.63 -10.61 -6.59
CA THR A 428 -5.71 -9.18 -6.94
C THR A 428 -5.76 -8.94 -8.46
N THR A 429 -6.22 -7.76 -8.89
CA THR A 429 -6.28 -7.34 -10.31
C THR A 429 -4.95 -7.47 -11.07
N GLY A 430 -3.82 -7.31 -10.38
CA GLY A 430 -2.48 -7.45 -10.95
C GLY A 430 -1.92 -8.88 -10.96
N SER A 431 -2.67 -9.88 -10.47
CA SER A 431 -2.17 -11.26 -10.36
C SER A 431 -2.19 -12.02 -11.68
N SER A 432 -1.07 -12.65 -12.05
CA SER A 432 -0.93 -13.42 -13.30
C SER A 432 -0.71 -14.91 -13.04
N VAL A 433 -1.40 -15.77 -13.79
CA VAL A 433 -1.17 -17.22 -13.85
C VAL A 433 -0.83 -17.62 -15.30
N HIS A 434 0.30 -18.29 -15.51
CA HIS A 434 0.69 -18.80 -16.83
C HIS A 434 -0.01 -20.12 -17.13
N SER A 435 -0.04 -20.56 -18.40
CA SER A 435 -0.57 -21.88 -18.76
C SER A 435 0.37 -23.01 -18.31
N GLY A 436 -0.22 -24.12 -17.85
CA GLY A 436 0.50 -25.31 -17.38
C GLY A 436 0.74 -25.36 -15.86
N GLU A 437 0.24 -24.39 -15.09
CA GLU A 437 0.38 -24.37 -13.64
C GLU A 437 -0.68 -25.21 -12.92
N ASP A 438 -0.25 -25.96 -11.90
CA ASP A 438 -1.12 -26.81 -11.08
C ASP A 438 -2.11 -25.98 -10.23
N VAL A 439 -3.38 -25.98 -10.63
CA VAL A 439 -4.50 -25.50 -9.82
C VAL A 439 -5.34 -26.67 -9.28
N TRP A 440 -6.13 -26.40 -8.25
CA TRP A 440 -7.00 -27.37 -7.62
C TRP A 440 -8.45 -26.89 -7.60
N VAL A 441 -9.39 -27.82 -7.79
CA VAL A 441 -10.83 -27.56 -7.78
C VAL A 441 -11.51 -28.55 -6.82
N THR A 442 -12.57 -28.11 -6.14
CA THR A 442 -13.29 -28.92 -5.14
C THR A 442 -14.81 -28.76 -5.18
N GLY A 443 -15.52 -29.86 -4.94
CA GLY A 443 -16.99 -29.88 -4.89
C GLY A 443 -17.63 -31.28 -4.80
N TRP A 444 -18.95 -31.32 -5.07
CA TRP A 444 -19.82 -32.50 -4.96
C TRP A 444 -20.62 -32.76 -6.26
N GLY A 445 -20.13 -32.29 -7.40
CA GLY A 445 -20.69 -32.56 -8.71
C GLY A 445 -20.68 -34.04 -9.08
N ILE A 446 -21.51 -34.44 -10.05
CA ILE A 446 -21.57 -35.83 -10.51
C ILE A 446 -20.24 -36.26 -11.14
N LEU A 447 -19.87 -37.53 -11.04
CA LEU A 447 -18.52 -37.98 -11.45
C LEU A 447 -18.39 -38.31 -12.95
N SER A 448 -19.47 -38.13 -13.72
CA SER A 448 -19.57 -38.36 -15.17
C SER A 448 -20.95 -37.91 -15.65
N ASP A 449 -21.14 -37.73 -16.96
CA ASP A 449 -22.41 -37.28 -17.57
C ASP A 449 -23.67 -38.12 -17.20
N GLU A 450 -23.51 -39.39 -16.81
CA GLU A 450 -24.58 -40.26 -16.27
C GLU A 450 -24.28 -40.81 -14.84
N GLY A 451 -23.47 -40.09 -14.04
CA GLY A 451 -22.95 -40.57 -12.75
C GLY A 451 -23.82 -40.27 -11.51
N ASP A 452 -23.72 -41.12 -10.49
CA ASP A 452 -24.25 -40.84 -9.14
C ASP A 452 -23.54 -39.65 -8.48
N PHE A 453 -24.25 -38.94 -7.60
CA PHE A 453 -23.68 -37.87 -6.76
C PHE A 453 -22.69 -38.44 -5.73
N PRO A 454 -21.48 -37.87 -5.59
CA PRO A 454 -20.53 -38.28 -4.57
C PRO A 454 -20.99 -37.84 -3.17
N ASP A 455 -21.09 -38.78 -2.23
CA ASP A 455 -21.34 -38.46 -0.82
C ASP A 455 -20.17 -37.64 -0.22
N ASP A 456 -18.93 -38.14 -0.36
CA ASP A 456 -17.71 -37.44 0.05
C ASP A 456 -17.33 -36.30 -0.92
N LEU A 457 -16.97 -35.13 -0.37
CA LEU A 457 -16.31 -34.02 -1.09
C LEU A 457 -15.14 -34.53 -1.95
N LYS A 458 -15.05 -34.01 -3.17
CA LYS A 458 -13.98 -34.33 -4.13
C LYS A 458 -13.01 -33.17 -4.29
N GLU A 459 -11.80 -33.54 -4.70
CA GLU A 459 -10.74 -32.65 -5.14
C GLU A 459 -10.16 -33.19 -6.44
N VAL A 460 -9.74 -32.29 -7.32
CA VAL A 460 -8.98 -32.62 -8.52
C VAL A 460 -7.87 -31.58 -8.70
N LYS A 461 -6.71 -32.01 -9.21
CA LYS A 461 -5.60 -31.13 -9.59
C LYS A 461 -5.49 -31.15 -11.11
N VAL A 462 -5.61 -29.98 -11.73
CA VAL A 462 -5.58 -29.79 -13.19
C VAL A 462 -4.63 -28.64 -13.54
N PRO A 463 -3.96 -28.67 -14.70
CA PRO A 463 -3.15 -27.55 -15.15
C PRO A 463 -4.06 -26.42 -15.68
N THR A 464 -3.63 -25.18 -15.52
CA THR A 464 -4.22 -24.03 -16.21
C THR A 464 -4.06 -24.13 -17.73
N VAL A 465 -5.12 -23.82 -18.46
CA VAL A 465 -5.12 -23.67 -19.91
C VAL A 465 -5.29 -22.20 -20.23
N GLY A 466 -4.31 -21.61 -20.92
CA GLY A 466 -4.33 -20.19 -21.27
C GLY A 466 -5.49 -19.84 -22.21
N ASN A 467 -5.88 -18.57 -22.19
CA ASN A 467 -7.10 -18.12 -22.88
C ASN A 467 -7.00 -18.23 -24.41
N ARG A 468 -5.80 -18.32 -24.99
CA ARG A 468 -5.63 -18.50 -26.45
C ARG A 468 -5.89 -19.95 -26.84
N GLN A 469 -5.29 -20.92 -26.16
CA GLN A 469 -5.61 -22.34 -26.32
C GLN A 469 -7.09 -22.61 -26.04
N CYS A 470 -7.64 -22.07 -24.95
CA CYS A 470 -9.05 -22.26 -24.62
C CYS A 470 -9.99 -21.65 -25.68
N ASN A 471 -9.63 -20.51 -26.29
CA ASN A 471 -10.36 -19.98 -27.46
C ASN A 471 -10.21 -20.87 -28.71
N CYS A 472 -9.11 -21.60 -28.90
CA CYS A 472 -9.01 -22.58 -30.00
C CYS A 472 -9.92 -23.80 -29.76
N ASP A 473 -10.00 -24.28 -28.52
CA ASP A 473 -10.79 -25.46 -28.15
C ASP A 473 -12.29 -25.16 -28.15
N TYR A 474 -12.70 -24.00 -27.61
CA TYR A 474 -14.11 -23.57 -27.58
C TYR A 474 -14.59 -22.91 -28.88
N GLY A 475 -13.69 -22.32 -29.65
CA GLY A 475 -14.02 -21.47 -30.79
C GLY A 475 -13.78 -20.00 -30.44
N VAL A 476 -13.13 -19.28 -31.35
CA VAL A 476 -12.60 -17.94 -31.11
C VAL A 476 -13.70 -16.95 -30.71
N SER A 477 -13.38 -16.08 -29.75
CA SER A 477 -14.28 -15.11 -29.11
C SER A 477 -15.34 -15.72 -28.20
N THR A 478 -15.25 -17.01 -27.86
CA THR A 478 -16.08 -17.62 -26.80
C THR A 478 -15.53 -17.34 -25.40
N ILE A 479 -14.20 -17.34 -25.24
CA ILE A 479 -13.54 -17.19 -23.93
C ILE A 479 -13.02 -15.75 -23.78
N THR A 480 -13.57 -15.00 -22.83
CA THR A 480 -13.27 -13.58 -22.59
C THR A 480 -12.11 -13.40 -21.60
N ASP A 481 -11.57 -12.19 -21.46
CA ASP A 481 -10.58 -11.85 -20.42
C ASP A 481 -11.13 -11.96 -18.98
N ASN A 482 -12.45 -11.97 -18.85
CA ASN A 482 -13.18 -12.25 -17.61
C ASN A 482 -13.20 -13.74 -17.22
N MET A 483 -12.74 -14.61 -18.12
CA MET A 483 -12.68 -16.06 -17.94
C MET A 483 -11.23 -16.52 -17.84
N LEU A 484 -11.02 -17.70 -17.25
CA LEU A 484 -9.81 -18.51 -17.34
C LEU A 484 -10.22 -19.98 -17.55
N CYS A 485 -9.30 -20.83 -18.01
CA CYS A 485 -9.57 -22.25 -18.17
C CYS A 485 -8.56 -23.13 -17.42
N ALA A 486 -8.97 -24.34 -17.07
CA ALA A 486 -8.08 -25.37 -16.52
C ALA A 486 -8.66 -26.76 -16.82
N GLY A 487 -7.79 -27.76 -17.01
CA GLY A 487 -8.20 -29.11 -17.39
C GLY A 487 -7.11 -29.89 -18.11
N LEU A 488 -7.29 -31.20 -18.26
CA LEU A 488 -6.40 -32.04 -19.07
C LEU A 488 -6.90 -32.11 -20.51
N HIS A 489 -6.03 -31.83 -21.49
CA HIS A 489 -6.40 -31.91 -22.92
C HIS A 489 -6.80 -33.34 -23.35
N GLU A 490 -6.28 -34.37 -22.67
CA GLU A 490 -6.69 -35.78 -22.84
C GLU A 490 -8.06 -36.11 -22.21
N GLY A 491 -8.62 -35.21 -21.39
CA GLY A 491 -9.84 -35.40 -20.60
C GLY A 491 -9.62 -36.20 -19.31
N GLY A 492 -10.71 -36.75 -18.77
CA GLY A 492 -10.71 -37.74 -17.69
C GLY A 492 -10.58 -37.21 -16.25
N ASN A 493 -10.11 -35.99 -16.04
CA ASN A 493 -10.09 -35.29 -14.75
C ASN A 493 -10.53 -33.84 -14.94
N ASP A 494 -11.68 -33.46 -14.39
CA ASP A 494 -12.24 -32.11 -14.46
C ASP A 494 -13.31 -31.90 -13.36
N SER A 495 -13.89 -30.72 -13.24
CA SER A 495 -15.15 -30.50 -12.47
C SER A 495 -16.39 -30.79 -13.32
N CYS A 496 -17.58 -30.74 -12.72
CA CYS A 496 -18.82 -31.20 -13.38
C CYS A 496 -20.10 -30.52 -12.84
N SER A 497 -21.25 -30.88 -13.40
CA SER A 497 -22.58 -30.42 -12.98
C SER A 497 -22.78 -30.48 -11.46
N ARG A 498 -23.08 -29.31 -10.86
CA ARG A 498 -23.18 -29.00 -9.41
C ARG A 498 -21.87 -28.74 -8.65
N ASP A 499 -20.73 -28.72 -9.34
CA ASP A 499 -19.54 -28.01 -8.85
C ASP A 499 -19.59 -26.50 -9.13
N SER A 500 -20.48 -26.06 -10.04
CA SER A 500 -20.83 -24.66 -10.34
C SER A 500 -20.78 -23.75 -9.12
N GLY A 501 -20.02 -22.66 -9.20
CA GLY A 501 -19.77 -21.75 -8.08
C GLY A 501 -18.65 -22.15 -7.13
N GLY A 502 -18.16 -23.39 -7.21
CA GLY A 502 -17.03 -23.89 -6.43
C GLY A 502 -15.71 -23.17 -6.75
N PRO A 503 -14.72 -23.23 -5.85
CA PRO A 503 -13.46 -22.53 -6.01
C PRO A 503 -12.43 -23.31 -6.83
N GLN A 504 -11.80 -22.63 -7.79
CA GLN A 504 -10.48 -23.02 -8.31
C GLN A 504 -9.40 -22.23 -7.56
N VAL A 505 -8.49 -22.91 -6.89
CA VAL A 505 -7.41 -22.32 -6.08
C VAL A 505 -6.02 -22.76 -6.52
N ILE A 506 -5.04 -21.88 -6.34
CA ILE A 506 -3.61 -22.16 -6.47
C ILE A 506 -2.92 -22.04 -5.12
N ASN A 507 -1.79 -22.73 -4.91
CA ASN A 507 -0.96 -22.55 -3.72
C ASN A 507 0.23 -21.63 -4.01
N ARG A 508 0.48 -20.66 -3.15
CA ARG A 508 1.65 -19.77 -3.18
C ARG A 508 2.24 -19.67 -1.76
N GLY A 509 3.23 -20.52 -1.48
CA GLY A 509 3.85 -20.59 -0.15
C GLY A 509 2.92 -21.23 0.87
N ASP A 510 2.50 -20.47 1.86
CA ASP A 510 1.54 -20.86 2.91
C ASP A 510 0.09 -20.44 2.60
N ARG A 511 -0.16 -19.71 1.50
CA ARG A 511 -1.49 -19.19 1.13
C ARG A 511 -2.07 -19.87 -0.10
N TRP A 512 -3.32 -20.30 0.05
CA TRP A 512 -4.17 -20.73 -1.04
C TRP A 512 -5.06 -19.60 -1.55
N ILE A 513 -5.01 -19.35 -2.85
CA ILE A 513 -5.57 -18.17 -3.49
C ILE A 513 -6.57 -18.62 -4.55
N GLN A 514 -7.81 -18.15 -4.48
CA GLN A 514 -8.83 -18.43 -5.48
C GLN A 514 -8.57 -17.59 -6.73
N LEU A 515 -8.40 -18.29 -7.86
CA LEU A 515 -8.23 -17.71 -9.19
C LEU A 515 -9.54 -17.70 -9.97
N GLY A 516 -10.34 -18.76 -9.78
CA GLY A 516 -11.54 -19.02 -10.56
C GLY A 516 -12.75 -19.40 -9.70
N VAL A 517 -13.94 -19.15 -10.25
CA VAL A 517 -15.23 -19.70 -9.81
C VAL A 517 -15.70 -20.67 -10.90
N VAL A 518 -16.03 -21.93 -10.58
CA VAL A 518 -16.51 -22.94 -11.56
C VAL A 518 -17.74 -22.39 -12.29
N SER A 519 -17.69 -22.32 -13.63
CA SER A 519 -18.73 -21.70 -14.44
C SER A 519 -19.34 -22.65 -15.47
N PHE A 520 -18.59 -23.10 -16.49
CA PHE A 520 -19.13 -24.01 -17.52
C PHE A 520 -18.08 -24.86 -18.26
N GLY A 521 -18.47 -26.07 -18.65
CA GLY A 521 -17.69 -27.03 -19.44
C GLY A 521 -18.49 -27.69 -20.57
N ARG A 522 -17.81 -28.36 -21.50
CA ARG A 522 -18.44 -29.17 -22.56
C ARG A 522 -18.66 -30.62 -22.09
N GLY A 523 -19.62 -30.80 -21.20
CA GLY A 523 -19.80 -32.07 -20.49
C GLY A 523 -18.67 -32.33 -19.51
N CYS A 524 -18.74 -33.44 -18.77
CA CYS A 524 -17.85 -33.65 -17.62
C CYS A 524 -16.60 -34.43 -17.99
N ALA A 525 -15.44 -33.77 -17.88
CA ALA A 525 -14.11 -34.30 -18.18
C ALA A 525 -13.96 -34.90 -19.59
N GLN A 526 -14.63 -34.32 -20.58
CA GLN A 526 -14.50 -34.75 -21.98
C GLN A 526 -13.11 -34.40 -22.54
N SER A 527 -12.58 -35.25 -23.41
CA SER A 527 -11.31 -34.96 -24.11
C SER A 527 -11.44 -33.72 -25.00
N VAL A 528 -10.35 -32.96 -25.15
CA VAL A 528 -10.26 -31.77 -26.02
C VAL A 528 -11.14 -30.57 -25.59
N SER A 529 -11.51 -30.46 -24.31
CA SER A 529 -12.10 -29.23 -23.74
C SER A 529 -11.77 -29.11 -22.26
N ALA A 530 -11.11 -28.02 -21.86
CA ALA A 530 -10.86 -27.66 -20.47
C ALA A 530 -12.07 -26.89 -19.89
N GLU A 531 -12.40 -27.04 -18.61
CA GLU A 531 -13.49 -26.27 -18.00
C GLU A 531 -13.15 -24.77 -17.88
N VAL A 532 -14.19 -23.94 -17.95
CA VAL A 532 -14.13 -22.48 -17.92
C VAL A 532 -14.59 -21.96 -16.56
N TYR A 533 -13.81 -21.03 -16.01
CA TYR A 533 -14.00 -20.45 -14.68
C TYR A 533 -14.02 -18.92 -14.78
N THR A 534 -14.87 -18.26 -13.97
CA THR A 534 -14.90 -16.80 -13.89
C THR A 534 -13.68 -16.29 -13.13
N ARG A 535 -12.87 -15.43 -13.76
CA ARG A 535 -11.54 -14.98 -13.29
C ARG A 535 -11.66 -13.97 -12.15
N VAL A 536 -11.46 -14.44 -10.91
CA VAL A 536 -11.66 -13.68 -9.66
C VAL A 536 -10.93 -12.34 -9.64
N SER A 537 -9.70 -12.27 -10.15
CA SER A 537 -8.91 -11.02 -10.17
C SER A 537 -9.55 -9.87 -10.93
N ARG A 538 -10.49 -10.15 -11.84
CA ARG A 538 -11.24 -9.13 -12.59
C ARG A 538 -12.33 -8.44 -11.76
N TYR A 539 -12.75 -9.07 -10.66
CA TYR A 539 -13.90 -8.65 -9.88
C TYR A 539 -13.53 -8.03 -8.52
N MET A 540 -12.24 -7.89 -8.18
CA MET A 540 -11.78 -7.29 -6.91
C MET A 540 -12.48 -5.96 -6.58
N SER A 541 -12.58 -5.04 -7.55
CA SER A 541 -13.27 -3.75 -7.35
C SER A 541 -14.78 -3.91 -7.16
N TRP A 542 -15.43 -4.80 -7.93
CA TRP A 542 -16.86 -5.10 -7.75
C TRP A 542 -17.16 -5.73 -6.39
N ILE A 543 -16.37 -6.72 -5.96
CA ILE A 543 -16.50 -7.40 -4.67
C ILE A 543 -16.37 -6.38 -3.53
N ASN A 544 -15.35 -5.53 -3.56
CA ASN A 544 -15.15 -4.49 -2.54
C ASN A 544 -16.21 -3.38 -2.57
N ASN A 545 -16.90 -3.17 -3.69
CA ASN A 545 -18.02 -2.24 -3.78
C ASN A 545 -19.35 -2.86 -3.30
N GLN A 546 -19.48 -4.20 -3.29
CA GLN A 546 -20.65 -4.88 -2.70
C GLN A 546 -20.47 -5.14 -1.20
N ILE A 547 -19.25 -5.42 -0.77
CA ILE A 547 -18.89 -5.66 0.64
C ILE A 547 -18.44 -4.32 1.23
N ASN A 548 -19.41 -3.63 1.83
CA ASN A 548 -19.26 -2.30 2.42
C ASN A 548 -17.93 -2.12 3.18
N THR A 549 -17.22 -1.01 2.97
CA THR A 549 -15.92 -0.72 3.59
C THR A 549 -15.97 -0.58 5.12
N THR A 550 -17.16 -0.45 5.72
CA THR A 550 -17.36 -0.50 7.17
C THR A 550 -17.67 -1.90 7.73
N ASP A 551 -17.71 -2.94 6.89
CA ASP A 551 -17.76 -4.35 7.32
C ASP A 551 -16.40 -4.71 7.98
N PRO A 552 -16.36 -5.13 9.26
CA PRO A 552 -15.12 -5.48 9.94
C PRO A 552 -14.48 -6.77 9.42
N TYR A 553 -15.16 -7.50 8.54
CA TYR A 553 -14.70 -8.75 7.93
C TYR A 553 -14.38 -8.55 6.43
N GLN A 554 -13.50 -7.61 6.07
CA GLN A 554 -13.09 -7.42 4.67
C GLN A 554 -12.46 -8.70 4.05
N PRO A 555 -12.68 -9.03 2.77
CA PRO A 555 -12.06 -10.19 2.14
C PRO A 555 -10.53 -10.11 2.11
N GLY A 556 -9.86 -11.26 2.32
CA GLY A 556 -8.41 -11.34 2.24
C GLY A 556 -7.93 -11.42 0.79
N TYR A 557 -7.08 -10.48 0.35
CA TYR A 557 -6.51 -10.46 -1.00
C TYR A 557 -5.03 -10.85 -1.01
N PHE A 558 -4.59 -11.49 -2.09
CA PHE A 558 -3.18 -11.86 -2.31
C PHE A 558 -2.74 -11.54 -3.74
N SER A 559 -1.56 -10.92 -3.86
CA SER A 559 -0.97 -10.53 -5.14
C SER A 559 0.20 -11.45 -5.49
N PHE A 560 0.22 -12.01 -6.70
CA PHE A 560 1.33 -12.84 -7.18
C PHE A 560 1.48 -12.74 -8.69
N THR A 561 2.72 -12.85 -9.19
CA THR A 561 2.99 -13.00 -10.62
C THR A 561 3.65 -14.36 -10.89
N SER A 562 3.32 -14.94 -12.03
CA SER A 562 3.93 -16.17 -12.49
C SER A 562 5.26 -15.90 -13.19
N THR A 563 6.16 -16.87 -13.19
CA THR A 563 7.55 -16.69 -13.66
C THR A 563 7.81 -17.47 -14.95
N GLY A 564 8.86 -17.07 -15.68
CA GLY A 564 9.17 -17.63 -17.01
C GLY A 564 8.35 -17.00 -18.12
N ILE A 565 8.28 -17.68 -19.26
CA ILE A 565 7.53 -17.27 -20.45
C ILE A 565 6.22 -18.07 -20.48
N ASP A 566 5.08 -17.40 -20.62
CA ASP A 566 3.80 -18.09 -20.80
C ASP A 566 3.75 -18.78 -22.17
N SER A 567 3.53 -20.10 -22.15
CA SER A 567 3.49 -20.91 -23.37
C SER A 567 2.27 -20.63 -24.24
N ASP A 568 1.16 -20.14 -23.67
CA ASP A 568 -0.07 -19.80 -24.39
C ASP A 568 0.13 -18.70 -25.43
N LEU A 569 1.12 -17.81 -25.22
CA LEU A 569 1.49 -16.77 -26.18
C LEU A 569 1.92 -17.33 -27.54
N ASN A 570 2.42 -18.56 -27.61
CA ASN A 570 2.79 -19.22 -28.87
C ASN A 570 1.59 -19.89 -29.58
N VAL A 571 0.41 -19.92 -28.95
CA VAL A 571 -0.77 -20.61 -29.49
C VAL A 571 -1.44 -19.80 -30.59
N THR A 572 -1.73 -20.46 -31.71
CA THR A 572 -2.39 -19.89 -32.89
C THR A 572 -3.36 -20.89 -33.51
N CYS A 573 -4.52 -20.40 -33.94
CA CYS A 573 -5.52 -21.16 -34.70
C CYS A 573 -6.34 -20.19 -35.56
N ALA A 574 -7.15 -20.72 -36.50
CA ALA A 574 -7.88 -19.90 -37.46
C ALA A 574 -8.88 -18.96 -36.76
N GLY A 575 -8.68 -17.65 -36.94
CA GLY A 575 -9.53 -16.60 -36.37
C GLY A 575 -8.97 -15.93 -35.11
N LEU A 576 -8.04 -16.57 -34.37
CA LEU A 576 -7.40 -15.91 -33.23
C LEU A 576 -6.67 -14.64 -33.68
N PRO A 577 -6.71 -13.54 -32.90
CA PRO A 577 -5.75 -12.46 -33.07
C PRO A 577 -4.31 -12.97 -32.86
N PRO A 578 -3.30 -12.20 -33.31
CA PRO A 578 -1.90 -12.44 -32.96
C PRO A 578 -1.71 -12.62 -31.44
N ALA A 579 -0.58 -13.19 -31.05
CA ALA A 579 -0.20 -13.18 -29.64
C ALA A 579 -0.21 -11.74 -29.10
N PRO A 580 -0.67 -11.50 -27.86
CA PRO A 580 -0.30 -10.29 -27.14
C PRO A 580 1.23 -10.35 -27.00
N THR A 581 1.96 -9.68 -27.89
CA THR A 581 3.38 -9.43 -27.66
C THR A 581 3.45 -8.63 -26.37
N THR A 582 3.95 -9.26 -25.30
CA THR A 582 3.92 -8.71 -23.95
C THR A 582 4.40 -7.27 -23.98
N ILE A 583 3.48 -6.34 -23.74
CA ILE A 583 3.68 -4.92 -24.00
C ILE A 583 4.86 -4.33 -23.17
N PRO A 584 5.18 -4.84 -21.96
CA PRO A 584 6.44 -4.55 -21.28
C PRO A 584 7.72 -4.85 -22.07
N GLU A 585 7.69 -5.65 -23.14
CA GLU A 585 8.85 -5.90 -24.01
C GLU A 585 8.82 -5.08 -25.31
N VAL A 586 7.66 -4.92 -25.96
CA VAL A 586 7.56 -4.27 -27.29
C VAL A 586 7.33 -2.75 -27.26
N CYS A 587 6.76 -2.18 -26.18
CA CYS A 587 6.49 -0.74 -26.16
C CYS A 587 7.77 0.12 -26.29
N GLY A 588 7.65 1.25 -26.99
CA GLY A 588 8.66 2.30 -27.07
C GLY A 588 9.94 1.91 -27.83
N ARG A 589 9.93 0.87 -28.66
CA ARG A 589 11.12 0.33 -29.34
C ARG A 589 11.02 0.41 -30.88
N PRO A 590 11.19 1.61 -31.47
CA PRO A 590 11.11 1.80 -32.91
C PRO A 590 12.33 1.19 -33.60
N VAL A 591 12.09 0.30 -34.57
CA VAL A 591 13.13 -0.46 -35.27
C VAL A 591 13.96 0.43 -36.22
N LEU A 592 13.35 1.48 -36.78
CA LEU A 592 13.91 2.29 -37.87
C LEU A 592 14.46 3.67 -37.43
N ASN A 593 14.49 3.96 -36.13
CA ASN A 593 14.88 5.27 -35.59
C ASN A 593 16.42 5.39 -35.44
N THR A 594 17.09 5.95 -36.45
CA THR A 594 18.57 6.08 -36.56
C THR A 594 19.08 7.52 -36.40
N ARG A 595 18.44 8.26 -35.49
CA ARG A 595 18.21 9.70 -35.55
C ARG A 595 19.40 10.61 -35.14
N ILE A 596 19.49 11.79 -35.79
CA ILE A 596 20.31 12.98 -35.46
C ILE A 596 19.39 14.22 -35.56
N VAL A 597 19.77 15.34 -34.94
CA VAL A 597 18.94 16.47 -34.48
C VAL A 597 18.49 17.46 -35.57
N GLY A 598 17.28 18.01 -35.38
CA GLY A 598 16.72 19.19 -36.05
C GLY A 598 15.21 19.08 -36.26
N GLY A 599 14.47 20.20 -36.17
CA GLY A 599 13.03 20.22 -36.50
C GLY A 599 12.80 20.03 -37.99
N GLN A 600 12.46 18.80 -38.41
CA GLN A 600 12.55 18.34 -39.80
C GLN A 600 11.46 17.29 -40.12
N PRO A 601 11.25 16.93 -41.41
CA PRO A 601 10.45 15.76 -41.79
C PRO A 601 11.03 14.49 -41.16
N ALA A 602 10.20 13.80 -40.38
CA ALA A 602 10.58 12.59 -39.67
C ALA A 602 10.85 11.44 -40.65
N PRO A 603 11.92 10.64 -40.47
CA PRO A 603 12.15 9.44 -41.26
C PRO A 603 11.01 8.43 -41.09
N ASN A 604 10.54 7.86 -42.20
CA ASN A 604 9.43 6.90 -42.23
C ASN A 604 9.72 5.70 -41.32
N GLY A 605 8.91 5.55 -40.26
CA GLY A 605 9.07 4.51 -39.23
C GLY A 605 9.86 4.90 -37.98
N SER A 606 10.37 6.14 -37.87
CA SER A 606 11.00 6.64 -36.63
C SER A 606 10.04 6.71 -35.44
N TRP A 607 8.75 6.96 -35.70
CA TRP A 607 7.70 7.20 -34.71
C TRP A 607 6.47 6.30 -34.94
N PRO A 608 6.62 4.97 -34.81
CA PRO A 608 5.62 3.98 -35.23
C PRO A 608 4.35 3.96 -34.34
N TRP A 609 4.31 4.74 -33.26
CA TRP A 609 3.10 4.98 -32.46
C TRP A 609 2.32 6.21 -32.91
N GLN A 610 2.85 7.06 -33.79
CA GLN A 610 2.16 8.27 -34.23
C GLN A 610 0.89 7.90 -34.99
N VAL A 611 -0.22 8.51 -34.57
CA VAL A 611 -1.53 8.34 -35.19
C VAL A 611 -1.99 9.66 -35.81
N SER A 612 -2.66 9.56 -36.95
CA SER A 612 -3.36 10.68 -37.58
C SER A 612 -4.87 10.46 -37.46
N LEU A 613 -5.58 11.40 -36.81
CA LEU A 613 -7.03 11.37 -36.69
C LEU A 613 -7.65 12.26 -37.77
N HIS A 614 -8.56 11.69 -38.55
CA HIS A 614 -9.25 12.38 -39.64
C HIS A 614 -10.75 12.48 -39.38
N MET A 615 -11.32 13.65 -39.62
CA MET A 615 -12.75 13.94 -39.55
C MET A 615 -13.26 14.21 -40.97
N SER A 616 -14.20 13.39 -41.45
CA SER A 616 -14.71 13.46 -42.84
C SER A 616 -13.61 13.39 -43.92
N GLY A 617 -12.47 12.77 -43.61
CA GLY A 617 -11.30 12.62 -44.50
C GLY A 617 -10.17 13.63 -44.28
N SER A 618 -10.41 14.78 -43.63
CA SER A 618 -9.35 15.76 -43.29
C SER A 618 -8.69 15.41 -41.97
N HIS A 619 -7.35 15.45 -41.90
CA HIS A 619 -6.63 15.46 -40.62
C HIS A 619 -7.11 16.66 -39.75
N PHE A 620 -7.13 16.47 -38.43
CA PHE A 620 -7.50 17.52 -37.47
C PHE A 620 -6.83 17.39 -36.08
N CYS A 621 -6.46 16.18 -35.67
CA CYS A 621 -5.72 15.91 -34.42
C CYS A 621 -4.73 14.76 -34.61
N GLY A 622 -3.69 14.74 -33.78
CA GLY A 622 -2.80 13.61 -33.57
C GLY A 622 -3.33 12.59 -32.54
N GLY A 623 -2.56 11.52 -32.38
CA GLY A 623 -2.79 10.49 -31.38
C GLY A 623 -1.54 9.63 -31.19
N SER A 624 -1.61 8.72 -30.23
CA SER A 624 -0.53 7.81 -29.86
C SER A 624 -1.04 6.40 -29.63
N LEU A 625 -0.50 5.41 -30.35
CA LEU A 625 -0.83 4.00 -30.17
C LEU A 625 -0.21 3.50 -28.85
N ILE A 626 -1.02 2.93 -27.95
CA ILE A 626 -0.58 2.53 -26.59
C ILE A 626 -0.65 1.01 -26.34
N ASN A 627 -1.40 0.28 -27.17
CA ASN A 627 -1.38 -1.17 -27.32
C ASN A 627 -1.84 -1.53 -28.75
N ASP A 628 -2.36 -2.73 -28.99
CA ASP A 628 -2.82 -3.16 -30.33
C ASP A 628 -4.25 -2.71 -30.69
N GLN A 629 -5.06 -2.23 -29.74
CA GLN A 629 -6.45 -1.80 -29.99
C GLN A 629 -6.81 -0.39 -29.46
N TRP A 630 -5.91 0.33 -28.81
CA TRP A 630 -6.21 1.60 -28.15
C TRP A 630 -5.23 2.71 -28.55
N VAL A 631 -5.80 3.89 -28.79
CA VAL A 631 -5.08 5.14 -29.08
C VAL A 631 -5.38 6.16 -27.99
N LEU A 632 -4.33 6.81 -27.50
CA LEU A 632 -4.36 7.91 -26.56
C LEU A 632 -4.30 9.25 -27.31
N SER A 633 -5.17 10.20 -26.97
CA SER A 633 -5.28 11.52 -27.59
C SER A 633 -5.87 12.54 -26.59
N ALA A 634 -6.11 13.77 -27.04
CA ALA A 634 -6.67 14.86 -26.24
C ALA A 634 -8.22 14.85 -26.25
N ALA A 635 -8.87 15.14 -25.13
CA ALA A 635 -10.34 15.17 -25.05
C ALA A 635 -10.96 16.29 -25.90
N HIS A 636 -10.28 17.43 -26.03
CA HIS A 636 -10.76 18.57 -26.82
C HIS A 636 -10.98 18.23 -28.30
N CYS A 637 -10.27 17.22 -28.84
CA CYS A 637 -10.46 16.70 -30.19
C CYS A 637 -11.85 16.06 -30.43
N PHE A 638 -12.57 15.65 -29.37
CA PHE A 638 -13.81 14.88 -29.46
C PHE A 638 -15.04 15.62 -28.89
N GLN A 639 -14.93 16.94 -28.67
CA GLN A 639 -16.01 17.75 -28.11
C GLN A 639 -16.44 18.92 -29.01
N GLY A 640 -17.69 19.34 -28.85
CA GLY A 640 -18.31 20.42 -29.63
C GLY A 640 -19.35 19.94 -30.65
N SER A 641 -20.25 20.85 -31.05
CA SER A 641 -21.44 20.53 -31.86
C SER A 641 -21.18 20.08 -33.30
N ASN A 642 -19.93 20.13 -33.76
CA ASN A 642 -19.51 19.74 -35.11
C ASN A 642 -18.83 18.37 -35.16
N PHE A 643 -18.54 17.74 -34.01
CA PHE A 643 -17.94 16.41 -33.97
C PHE A 643 -18.97 15.34 -34.36
N ILE A 644 -18.56 14.39 -35.22
CA ILE A 644 -19.41 13.28 -35.67
C ILE A 644 -18.58 12.00 -35.66
N GLU A 645 -18.77 11.16 -34.63
CA GLU A 645 -18.03 9.91 -34.41
C GLU A 645 -18.02 8.99 -35.64
N SER A 646 -19.16 8.84 -36.32
CA SER A 646 -19.29 8.01 -37.54
C SER A 646 -18.55 8.54 -38.77
N ARG A 647 -17.82 9.66 -38.64
CA ARG A 647 -16.92 10.22 -39.65
C ARG A 647 -15.46 10.33 -39.17
N LEU A 648 -15.15 9.79 -37.99
CA LEU A 648 -13.79 9.68 -37.48
C LEU A 648 -13.10 8.45 -38.10
N THR A 649 -11.90 8.65 -38.64
CA THR A 649 -11.03 7.56 -39.11
C THR A 649 -9.64 7.74 -38.54
N VAL A 650 -9.11 6.65 -37.98
CA VAL A 650 -7.79 6.57 -37.38
C VAL A 650 -6.83 5.99 -38.41
N TYR A 651 -5.69 6.63 -38.62
CA TYR A 651 -4.64 6.15 -39.52
C TYR A 651 -3.32 5.96 -38.78
N LEU A 652 -2.72 4.79 -38.96
CA LEU A 652 -1.48 4.33 -38.32
C LEU A 652 -0.48 3.92 -39.41
N GLY A 653 0.83 4.09 -39.19
CA GLY A 653 1.84 3.85 -40.22
C GLY A 653 1.79 4.82 -41.41
N ARG A 654 1.11 5.97 -41.23
CA ARG A 654 1.06 7.09 -42.19
C ARG A 654 2.35 7.90 -42.11
N GLN A 655 2.91 8.27 -43.26
CA GLN A 655 3.98 9.27 -43.39
C GLN A 655 3.41 10.59 -43.93
N THR A 656 2.66 10.53 -45.03
CA THR A 656 2.16 11.69 -45.78
C THR A 656 0.64 11.86 -45.72
N GLN A 657 0.15 13.09 -45.81
CA GLN A 657 -1.28 13.42 -45.82
C GLN A 657 -1.92 13.31 -47.21
N GLY A 658 -1.24 13.80 -48.26
CA GLY A 658 -1.72 13.83 -49.65
C GLY A 658 -1.09 12.78 -50.57
N SER A 659 0.05 12.22 -50.20
CA SER A 659 0.77 11.18 -50.97
C SER A 659 0.43 9.75 -50.53
N SER A 660 0.83 8.74 -51.31
CA SER A 660 0.47 7.33 -51.06
C SER A 660 1.37 6.67 -50.01
N ASN A 661 0.78 6.22 -48.90
CA ASN A 661 1.47 5.51 -47.82
C ASN A 661 1.39 3.98 -48.00
N PRO A 662 2.50 3.27 -48.24
CA PRO A 662 2.48 1.82 -48.43
C PRO A 662 2.32 1.02 -47.12
N ASN A 663 2.59 1.65 -45.97
CA ASN A 663 2.58 1.03 -44.65
C ASN A 663 1.32 1.39 -43.84
N GLU A 664 0.39 2.14 -44.44
CA GLU A 664 -0.77 2.71 -43.74
C GLU A 664 -1.85 1.68 -43.45
N VAL A 665 -2.31 1.68 -42.20
CA VAL A 665 -3.44 0.89 -41.73
C VAL A 665 -4.48 1.85 -41.19
N SER A 666 -5.70 1.81 -41.75
CA SER A 666 -6.83 2.58 -41.26
C SER A 666 -7.75 1.76 -40.36
N ARG A 667 -8.41 2.44 -39.41
CA ARG A 667 -9.39 1.88 -38.47
C ARG A 667 -10.52 2.87 -38.22
N ASN A 668 -11.75 2.35 -38.12
CA ASN A 668 -12.84 3.08 -37.48
C ASN A 668 -12.68 2.99 -35.95
N VAL A 669 -13.24 3.93 -35.22
CA VAL A 669 -13.37 3.88 -33.76
C VAL A 669 -14.65 3.13 -33.39
N SER A 670 -14.65 2.40 -32.28
CA SER A 670 -15.83 1.73 -31.72
C SER A 670 -16.32 2.34 -30.40
N GLU A 671 -15.48 3.14 -29.74
CA GLU A 671 -15.70 3.71 -28.41
C GLU A 671 -14.72 4.87 -28.19
N ILE A 672 -15.20 6.02 -27.69
CA ILE A 672 -14.39 7.18 -27.29
C ILE A 672 -14.68 7.47 -25.82
N ILE A 673 -13.65 7.43 -24.98
CA ILE A 673 -13.75 7.68 -23.54
C ILE A 673 -12.94 8.93 -23.22
N ASN A 674 -13.62 10.08 -23.10
CA ASN A 674 -13.04 11.29 -22.54
C ASN A 674 -12.92 11.16 -21.00
N HIS A 675 -11.91 11.78 -20.40
CA HIS A 675 -11.81 11.82 -18.93
C HIS A 675 -13.05 12.50 -18.30
N PRO A 676 -13.66 11.94 -17.24
CA PRO A 676 -14.93 12.45 -16.69
C PRO A 676 -14.83 13.87 -16.11
N SER A 677 -13.63 14.29 -15.69
CA SER A 677 -13.35 15.64 -15.18
C SER A 677 -12.92 16.65 -16.26
N TYR A 678 -12.93 16.28 -17.56
CA TYR A 678 -12.49 17.18 -18.63
C TYR A 678 -13.35 18.44 -18.71
N THR A 679 -12.70 19.61 -18.72
CA THR A 679 -13.36 20.92 -18.66
C THR A 679 -12.98 21.78 -19.88
N PRO A 680 -13.88 21.92 -20.90
CA PRO A 680 -13.59 22.67 -22.13
C PRO A 680 -13.24 24.16 -21.96
N ALA A 681 -13.55 24.76 -20.81
CA ALA A 681 -13.24 26.16 -20.52
C ALA A 681 -11.79 26.39 -20.08
N THR A 682 -11.09 25.34 -19.63
CA THR A 682 -9.73 25.42 -19.08
C THR A 682 -8.76 24.38 -19.66
N ASN A 683 -9.26 23.42 -20.44
CA ASN A 683 -8.56 22.22 -20.89
C ASN A 683 -7.87 21.43 -19.75
N TYR A 684 -8.46 21.48 -18.55
CA TYR A 684 -8.08 20.62 -17.43
C TYR A 684 -8.55 19.19 -17.72
N TYR A 685 -7.72 18.19 -17.38
CA TYR A 685 -7.96 16.77 -17.66
C TYR A 685 -8.16 16.46 -19.16
N ASP A 686 -7.41 17.12 -20.04
CA ASP A 686 -7.51 16.97 -21.50
C ASP A 686 -6.89 15.65 -22.01
N ILE A 687 -7.60 14.55 -21.78
CA ILE A 687 -7.16 13.20 -22.14
C ILE A 687 -8.35 12.32 -22.53
N ALA A 688 -8.18 11.57 -23.61
CA ALA A 688 -9.17 10.65 -24.14
C ALA A 688 -8.55 9.37 -24.70
N LEU A 689 -9.31 8.27 -24.57
CA LEU A 689 -8.98 6.96 -25.11
C LEU A 689 -9.94 6.61 -26.25
N LEU A 690 -9.37 6.17 -27.38
CA LEU A 690 -10.10 5.74 -28.57
C LEU A 690 -9.87 4.24 -28.75
N ARG A 691 -10.94 3.46 -28.73
CA ARG A 691 -10.88 2.02 -29.03
C ARG A 691 -11.02 1.79 -30.53
N LEU A 692 -10.06 1.11 -31.12
CA LEU A 692 -10.08 0.73 -32.52
C LEU A 692 -11.09 -0.41 -32.72
N SER A 693 -11.95 -0.27 -33.74
CA SER A 693 -12.97 -1.25 -34.13
C SER A 693 -12.43 -2.67 -34.36
N THR A 694 -11.15 -2.79 -34.73
CA THR A 694 -10.37 -4.03 -34.75
C THR A 694 -8.92 -3.72 -34.41
N ALA A 695 -8.23 -4.64 -33.74
CA ALA A 695 -6.81 -4.49 -33.41
C ALA A 695 -5.92 -4.31 -34.67
N VAL A 696 -4.75 -3.72 -34.50
CA VAL A 696 -3.71 -3.57 -35.54
C VAL A 696 -2.61 -4.60 -35.34
N SER A 697 -2.07 -5.12 -36.45
CA SER A 697 -0.87 -5.96 -36.40
C SER A 697 0.37 -5.08 -36.31
N PHE A 698 1.25 -5.38 -35.36
CA PHE A 698 2.50 -4.65 -35.20
C PHE A 698 3.47 -4.90 -36.35
N THR A 699 4.17 -3.84 -36.77
CA THR A 699 5.17 -3.82 -37.86
C THR A 699 6.24 -2.78 -37.54
N ASP A 700 7.34 -2.71 -38.29
CA ASP A 700 8.38 -1.68 -38.11
C ASP A 700 7.86 -0.23 -38.20
N TYR A 701 6.63 -0.03 -38.73
CA TYR A 701 5.95 1.25 -38.89
C TYR A 701 4.72 1.42 -37.96
N ILE A 702 4.34 0.39 -37.20
CA ILE A 702 3.17 0.39 -36.30
C ILE A 702 3.54 -0.37 -35.02
N LEU A 703 3.86 0.36 -33.95
CA LEU A 703 4.25 -0.17 -32.63
C LEU A 703 3.72 0.76 -31.52
N PRO A 704 3.39 0.26 -30.32
CA PRO A 704 2.90 1.10 -29.24
C PRO A 704 4.05 1.86 -28.55
N VAL A 705 3.75 3.03 -28.00
CA VAL A 705 4.65 3.76 -27.08
C VAL A 705 4.51 3.21 -25.66
N CYS A 706 5.54 3.34 -24.81
CA CYS A 706 5.37 3.12 -23.37
C CYS A 706 4.73 4.37 -22.73
N LEU A 707 3.98 4.22 -21.65
CA LEU A 707 3.42 5.35 -20.89
C LEU A 707 4.22 5.60 -19.61
N SER A 708 4.31 6.86 -19.19
CA SER A 708 4.88 7.21 -17.89
C SER A 708 3.99 6.70 -16.75
N ALA A 709 4.58 5.99 -15.80
CA ALA A 709 3.85 5.47 -14.64
C ALA A 709 3.60 6.57 -13.58
N SER A 710 2.59 6.37 -12.74
CA SER A 710 2.40 7.19 -11.53
C SER A 710 3.64 7.13 -10.63
N GLY A 711 4.00 8.27 -10.03
CA GLY A 711 5.26 8.44 -9.29
C GLY A 711 6.51 8.59 -10.14
N SER A 712 6.41 8.66 -11.49
CA SER A 712 7.55 9.08 -12.32
C SER A 712 7.82 10.58 -12.18
N SER A 713 9.09 10.97 -12.18
CA SER A 713 9.50 12.38 -12.13
C SER A 713 10.39 12.76 -13.31
N VAL A 714 10.10 13.93 -13.89
CA VAL A 714 10.89 14.56 -14.95
C VAL A 714 11.28 15.96 -14.49
N HIS A 715 12.56 16.28 -14.53
CA HIS A 715 13.08 17.59 -14.13
C HIS A 715 12.95 18.62 -15.26
N SER A 716 13.21 19.90 -14.98
CA SER A 716 13.41 20.91 -16.04
C SER A 716 14.70 20.62 -16.83
N GLY A 717 14.68 20.84 -18.15
CA GLY A 717 15.85 20.70 -19.04
C GLY A 717 16.14 19.30 -19.60
N GLU A 718 15.18 18.38 -19.61
CA GLU A 718 15.33 17.04 -20.21
C GLU A 718 14.98 17.04 -21.72
N ASP A 719 15.76 16.31 -22.52
CA ASP A 719 15.59 16.21 -23.98
C ASP A 719 14.34 15.38 -24.35
N VAL A 720 13.27 16.06 -24.77
CA VAL A 720 12.00 15.43 -25.16
C VAL A 720 11.59 15.80 -26.58
N TRP A 721 10.73 14.98 -27.17
CA TRP A 721 10.38 15.07 -28.59
C TRP A 721 8.88 15.05 -28.81
N VAL A 722 8.42 15.87 -29.76
CA VAL A 722 7.01 15.97 -30.18
C VAL A 722 6.90 15.76 -31.70
N THR A 723 5.79 15.15 -32.13
CA THR A 723 5.59 14.68 -33.51
C THR A 723 4.16 14.90 -33.99
N GLY A 724 3.99 15.27 -35.28
CA GLY A 724 2.66 15.45 -35.87
C GLY A 724 2.65 16.10 -37.26
N TRP A 725 1.45 16.50 -37.70
CA TRP A 725 1.17 17.13 -38.99
C TRP A 725 0.47 18.50 -38.83
N GLY A 726 0.64 19.15 -37.69
CA GLY A 726 0.12 20.49 -37.43
C GLY A 726 0.81 21.58 -38.25
N ALA A 727 0.22 22.78 -38.27
CA ALA A 727 0.71 23.88 -39.07
C ALA A 727 2.17 24.28 -38.73
N LEU A 728 3.02 24.49 -39.74
CA LEU A 728 4.44 24.82 -39.54
C LEU A 728 4.68 26.20 -38.90
N SER A 729 3.63 27.01 -38.71
CA SER A 729 3.60 28.17 -37.84
C SER A 729 2.14 28.55 -37.53
N HIS A 730 1.92 29.48 -36.60
CA HIS A 730 0.59 29.89 -36.13
C HIS A 730 -0.39 30.38 -37.22
N SER A 731 0.11 30.73 -38.42
CA SER A 731 -0.70 31.04 -39.62
C SER A 731 -0.19 30.35 -40.89
N GLY A 732 0.68 29.35 -40.74
CA GLY A 732 1.31 28.60 -41.83
C GLY A 732 0.45 27.44 -42.37
N PRO A 733 0.89 26.78 -43.45
CA PRO A 733 0.30 25.54 -43.92
C PRO A 733 0.67 24.36 -43.00
N ALA A 734 -0.18 23.34 -42.98
CA ALA A 734 0.21 22.00 -42.52
C ALA A 734 1.21 21.36 -43.52
N PRO A 735 2.19 20.58 -43.04
CA PRO A 735 3.10 19.79 -43.88
C PRO A 735 2.37 18.60 -44.53
N ASP A 736 2.93 18.06 -45.61
CA ASP A 736 2.49 16.75 -46.15
C ASP A 736 3.09 15.62 -45.31
N ASP A 737 4.41 15.63 -45.12
CA ASP A 737 5.16 14.71 -44.27
C ASP A 737 4.89 14.89 -42.77
N LEU A 738 5.05 13.78 -42.02
CA LEU A 738 5.15 13.78 -40.56
C LEU A 738 6.38 14.57 -40.14
N MET A 739 6.24 15.49 -39.20
CA MET A 739 7.33 16.27 -38.63
C MET A 739 7.77 15.70 -37.27
N GLU A 740 9.06 15.86 -36.95
CA GLU A 740 9.62 15.61 -35.63
C GLU A 740 10.43 16.82 -35.14
N VAL A 741 10.42 17.10 -33.83
CA VAL A 741 11.31 18.11 -33.24
C VAL A 741 11.68 17.83 -31.79
N GLU A 742 12.87 18.28 -31.40
CA GLU A 742 13.41 18.26 -30.03
C GLU A 742 13.03 19.55 -29.31
N VAL A 743 12.53 19.43 -28.09
CA VAL A 743 12.25 20.53 -27.17
C VAL A 743 12.69 20.12 -25.76
N LEU A 744 13.01 21.08 -24.90
CA LEU A 744 13.36 20.79 -23.52
C LEU A 744 12.09 20.76 -22.67
N THR A 745 12.04 19.89 -21.66
CA THR A 745 11.05 20.05 -20.58
C THR A 745 11.29 21.37 -19.86
N ILE A 746 10.21 22.04 -19.48
CA ILE A 746 10.24 23.23 -18.66
C ILE A 746 9.50 22.91 -17.37
N GLY A 747 10.14 23.23 -16.25
CA GLY A 747 9.62 22.97 -14.91
C GLY A 747 8.23 23.57 -14.68
N ASN A 748 7.46 22.96 -13.77
CA ASN A 748 6.08 23.38 -13.57
C ASN A 748 6.00 24.77 -12.91
N THR A 749 6.94 25.11 -12.03
CA THR A 749 7.05 26.43 -11.39
C THR A 749 7.41 27.50 -12.41
N GLU A 750 8.46 27.24 -13.21
CA GLU A 750 8.92 28.12 -14.30
C GLU A 750 7.82 28.36 -15.33
N CYS A 751 7.16 27.31 -15.80
CA CYS A 751 6.05 27.43 -16.76
C CYS A 751 4.83 28.14 -16.15
N ASN A 752 4.58 27.98 -14.83
CA ASN A 752 3.48 28.68 -14.18
C ASN A 752 3.75 30.18 -14.01
N CYS A 753 5.02 30.61 -13.88
CA CYS A 753 5.41 32.01 -14.02
C CYS A 753 5.02 32.56 -15.41
N ASP A 754 5.46 31.89 -16.49
CA ASP A 754 5.22 32.31 -17.88
C ASP A 754 3.73 32.47 -18.20
N TRP A 755 2.94 31.51 -17.76
CA TRP A 755 1.50 31.42 -18.04
C TRP A 755 0.63 32.18 -17.02
N GLY A 756 1.23 32.74 -15.98
CA GLY A 756 0.56 33.62 -15.01
C GLY A 756 -0.40 32.91 -14.07
N GLY A 757 -0.03 31.72 -13.56
CA GLY A 757 -0.83 30.96 -12.59
C GLY A 757 -1.82 29.94 -13.18
N PHE A 758 -1.73 29.63 -14.48
CA PHE A 758 -2.67 28.73 -15.17
C PHE A 758 -2.24 27.25 -15.22
N ILE A 759 -0.99 26.93 -14.87
CA ILE A 759 -0.43 25.57 -14.99
C ILE A 759 -0.71 24.78 -13.70
N THR A 760 -1.08 23.51 -13.86
CA THR A 760 -1.40 22.59 -12.74
C THR A 760 -0.51 21.36 -12.77
N ASP A 761 -0.48 20.58 -11.68
CA ASP A 761 0.24 19.30 -11.63
C ASP A 761 -0.27 18.27 -12.67
N SER A 762 -1.52 18.42 -13.13
CA SER A 762 -2.08 17.62 -14.23
C SER A 762 -1.52 17.99 -15.62
N MET A 763 -0.69 19.04 -15.69
CA MET A 763 -0.02 19.53 -16.88
C MET A 763 1.50 19.43 -16.74
N LEU A 764 2.18 19.51 -17.87
CA LEU A 764 3.62 19.76 -18.00
C LEU A 764 3.87 20.67 -19.21
N CYS A 765 5.05 21.27 -19.26
CA CYS A 765 5.43 22.16 -20.36
C CYS A 765 6.71 21.70 -21.06
N ALA A 766 6.82 21.99 -22.35
CA ALA A 766 8.04 21.79 -23.12
C ALA A 766 8.15 22.76 -24.30
N GLY A 767 9.37 23.22 -24.59
CA GLY A 767 9.66 24.18 -25.65
C GLY A 767 11.15 24.55 -25.72
N HIS A 768 11.47 25.61 -26.45
CA HIS A 768 12.77 26.28 -26.40
C HIS A 768 12.61 27.72 -25.91
N ARG A 769 13.66 28.28 -25.30
CA ARG A 769 13.67 29.68 -24.83
C ARG A 769 14.22 30.67 -25.85
N GLU A 770 15.01 30.21 -26.82
CA GLU A 770 15.69 31.06 -27.81
C GLU A 770 15.16 30.88 -29.25
N GLU A 771 14.41 29.80 -29.53
CA GLU A 771 13.88 29.47 -30.87
C GLU A 771 12.36 29.19 -30.79
N GLU A 772 11.58 29.70 -31.76
CA GLU A 772 10.12 29.47 -31.84
C GLU A 772 9.81 28.04 -32.33
N VAL A 773 9.89 27.06 -31.42
CA VAL A 773 9.90 25.63 -31.73
C VAL A 773 8.98 24.84 -30.80
N GLY A 774 8.00 24.12 -31.38
CA GLY A 774 7.03 23.30 -30.66
C GLY A 774 5.80 22.95 -31.51
N PRO A 775 4.77 22.33 -30.91
CA PRO A 775 3.54 21.92 -31.62
C PRO A 775 2.64 23.11 -32.01
N CYS A 776 1.73 22.85 -32.95
CA CYS A 776 0.78 23.81 -33.48
C CYS A 776 -0.62 23.19 -33.76
N PHE A 777 -1.50 23.97 -34.41
CA PHE A 777 -2.85 23.55 -34.79
C PHE A 777 -2.80 22.29 -35.67
N GLY A 778 -3.34 21.17 -35.15
CA GLY A 778 -3.32 19.84 -35.76
C GLY A 778 -2.52 18.80 -34.97
N ASP A 779 -1.51 19.24 -34.20
CA ASP A 779 -0.69 18.34 -33.37
C ASP A 779 -1.40 17.91 -32.08
N SER A 780 -2.49 18.58 -31.70
CA SER A 780 -3.38 18.25 -30.58
C SER A 780 -3.64 16.75 -30.44
N GLY A 781 -3.44 16.21 -29.24
CA GLY A 781 -3.53 14.76 -29.00
C GLY A 781 -2.30 13.95 -29.39
N GLY A 782 -1.31 14.55 -30.07
CA GLY A 782 -0.02 13.95 -30.37
C GLY A 782 0.83 13.73 -29.11
N PRO A 783 1.82 12.82 -29.18
CA PRO A 783 2.64 12.45 -28.03
C PRO A 783 3.82 13.41 -27.79
N LEU A 784 4.13 13.67 -26.52
CA LEU A 784 5.45 14.14 -26.08
C LEU A 784 6.20 12.97 -25.42
N VAL A 785 7.38 12.62 -25.94
CA VAL A 785 8.13 11.42 -25.56
C VAL A 785 9.59 11.69 -25.17
N ILE A 786 10.05 11.01 -24.12
CA ILE A 786 11.46 10.98 -23.69
C ILE A 786 12.10 9.63 -24.07
N LYS A 787 13.41 9.60 -24.30
CA LYS A 787 14.18 8.37 -24.56
C LYS A 787 14.92 7.90 -23.30
N TYR A 788 14.34 6.96 -22.56
CA TYR A 788 14.97 6.37 -21.38
C TYR A 788 15.62 5.02 -21.70
N GLY A 789 16.95 4.98 -21.70
CA GLY A 789 17.72 3.78 -22.00
C GLY A 789 17.46 3.25 -23.42
N ASN A 790 16.75 2.11 -23.55
CA ASN A 790 16.35 1.54 -24.83
C ASN A 790 14.83 1.61 -25.12
N ARG A 791 14.13 2.56 -24.50
CA ARG A 791 12.69 2.80 -24.72
C ARG A 791 12.38 4.28 -24.91
N TRP A 792 11.29 4.53 -25.62
CA TRP A 792 10.58 5.81 -25.64
C TRP A 792 9.35 5.73 -24.75
N ILE A 793 9.20 6.74 -23.87
CA ILE A 793 8.13 6.82 -22.86
C ILE A 793 7.37 8.13 -23.09
N GLN A 794 6.05 8.05 -23.18
CA GLN A 794 5.18 9.21 -23.33
C GLN A 794 4.96 9.89 -21.98
N LEU A 795 5.35 11.16 -21.91
CA LEU A 795 5.20 12.02 -20.75
C LEU A 795 3.95 12.89 -20.88
N GLY A 796 3.66 13.34 -22.09
CA GLY A 796 2.62 14.32 -22.37
C GLY A 796 1.75 13.98 -23.58
N ILE A 797 0.61 14.66 -23.64
CA ILE A 797 -0.31 14.72 -24.78
C ILE A 797 -0.44 16.20 -25.16
N VAL A 798 -0.22 16.58 -26.43
CA VAL A 798 -0.31 17.96 -26.90
C VAL A 798 -1.71 18.53 -26.60
N ASN A 799 -1.77 19.60 -25.81
CA ASN A 799 -3.02 20.22 -25.35
C ASN A 799 -3.20 21.64 -25.92
N PHE A 800 -2.41 22.62 -25.47
CA PHE A 800 -2.56 24.02 -25.93
C PHE A 800 -1.26 24.85 -25.94
N GLY A 801 -1.31 26.00 -26.61
CA GLY A 801 -0.28 27.05 -26.61
C GLY A 801 -0.87 28.39 -27.07
N ARG A 802 -0.28 29.53 -26.66
CA ARG A 802 -0.72 30.88 -27.12
C ARG A 802 -0.30 31.14 -28.56
N VAL A 803 0.96 30.82 -28.86
CA VAL A 803 1.58 30.84 -30.18
C VAL A 803 2.27 29.49 -30.37
N CYS A 804 2.28 28.98 -31.60
CA CYS A 804 2.92 27.70 -31.89
C CYS A 804 4.43 27.80 -31.66
N GLY A 805 4.99 26.95 -30.79
CA GLY A 805 6.39 27.00 -30.39
C GLY A 805 6.82 28.25 -29.61
N GLY A 806 5.92 29.01 -29.00
CA GLY A 806 6.25 30.29 -28.35
C GLY A 806 7.30 30.19 -27.24
N THR A 807 8.33 31.04 -27.30
CA THR A 807 9.45 31.09 -26.34
C THR A 807 9.07 31.67 -24.97
N GLU A 808 8.25 32.73 -24.97
CA GLU A 808 7.70 33.38 -23.77
C GLU A 808 6.58 32.56 -23.11
N ASN A 809 5.91 31.68 -23.86
CA ASN A 809 4.83 30.82 -23.36
C ASN A 809 4.95 29.42 -24.00
N PRO A 810 5.69 28.51 -23.35
CA PRO A 810 5.96 27.19 -23.91
C PRO A 810 4.69 26.36 -24.05
N ALA A 811 4.72 25.38 -24.94
CA ALA A 811 3.58 24.52 -25.19
C ALA A 811 3.24 23.67 -23.96
N VAL A 812 1.94 23.49 -23.71
CA VAL A 812 1.39 22.79 -22.55
C VAL A 812 0.79 21.46 -22.97
N TYR A 813 1.05 20.44 -22.18
CA TYR A 813 0.69 19.05 -22.42
C TYR A 813 -0.03 18.47 -21.20
N ALA A 814 -1.01 17.58 -21.40
CA ALA A 814 -1.61 16.82 -20.31
C ALA A 814 -0.63 15.75 -19.80
N ARG A 815 -0.38 15.70 -18.49
CA ARG A 815 0.67 14.87 -17.86
C ARG A 815 0.22 13.40 -17.69
N VAL A 816 0.75 12.52 -18.53
CA VAL A 816 0.34 11.10 -18.64
C VAL A 816 0.44 10.33 -17.32
N SER A 817 1.47 10.57 -16.51
CA SER A 817 1.69 9.90 -15.22
C SER A 817 0.51 10.03 -14.25
N ASN A 818 -0.24 11.13 -14.32
CA ASN A 818 -1.34 11.41 -13.40
C ASN A 818 -2.63 10.67 -13.79
N TYR A 819 -2.68 10.08 -14.99
CA TYR A 819 -3.84 9.36 -15.52
C TYR A 819 -3.64 7.84 -15.54
N MET A 820 -2.52 7.31 -15.02
CA MET A 820 -2.19 5.88 -15.06
C MET A 820 -3.33 4.99 -14.54
N SER A 821 -3.96 5.33 -13.42
CA SER A 821 -5.11 4.60 -12.86
C SER A 821 -6.28 4.60 -13.84
N TRP A 822 -6.77 5.78 -14.22
CA TRP A 822 -7.89 5.94 -15.15
C TRP A 822 -7.69 5.18 -16.47
N ILE A 823 -6.50 5.26 -17.07
CA ILE A 823 -6.14 4.49 -18.29
C ILE A 823 -6.22 2.99 -18.03
N SER A 824 -5.65 2.53 -16.91
CA SER A 824 -5.65 1.10 -16.53
C SER A 824 -7.06 0.58 -16.24
N ASP A 825 -7.93 1.43 -15.69
CA ASP A 825 -9.33 1.09 -15.37
C ASP A 825 -10.20 1.02 -16.64
N GLN A 826 -9.93 1.83 -17.66
CA GLN A 826 -10.65 1.77 -18.94
C GLN A 826 -10.19 0.58 -19.81
N ILE A 827 -8.89 0.28 -19.83
CA ILE A 827 -8.30 -0.70 -20.75
C ILE A 827 -8.35 -2.10 -20.14
N SER A 828 -9.47 -2.79 -20.40
CA SER A 828 -9.76 -4.09 -19.79
C SER A 828 -8.77 -5.20 -20.15
N SER A 829 -8.16 -5.21 -21.33
CA SER A 829 -7.08 -6.15 -21.69
C SER A 829 -6.06 -5.54 -22.64
N HIS A 830 -4.93 -6.24 -22.84
CA HIS A 830 -3.77 -5.73 -23.57
C HIS A 830 -3.24 -4.41 -22.96
N GLN A 831 -3.09 -4.39 -21.63
CA GLN A 831 -2.72 -3.18 -20.86
C GLN A 831 -1.47 -2.47 -21.41
N PRO A 832 -1.47 -1.12 -21.50
CA PRO A 832 -0.31 -0.35 -21.96
C PRO A 832 0.94 -0.58 -21.12
N GLY A 833 2.10 -0.41 -21.75
CA GLY A 833 3.40 -0.57 -21.10
C GLY A 833 3.74 0.65 -20.23
N PHE A 834 3.24 0.68 -18.99
CA PHE A 834 3.65 1.69 -18.02
C PHE A 834 5.10 1.48 -17.56
N PHE A 835 5.86 2.57 -17.47
CA PHE A 835 7.26 2.56 -17.07
C PHE A 835 7.54 3.69 -16.06
N THR A 836 8.05 3.34 -14.89
CA THR A 836 8.51 4.31 -13.89
C THR A 836 9.91 4.79 -14.26
N PHE A 837 10.10 6.11 -14.33
CA PHE A 837 11.42 6.72 -14.50
C PHE A 837 11.57 7.93 -13.58
N THR A 838 12.82 8.29 -13.31
CA THR A 838 13.20 9.41 -12.45
C THR A 838 14.40 10.08 -13.11
N SER A 839 14.27 11.37 -13.41
CA SER A 839 15.38 12.23 -13.86
C SER A 839 16.54 12.22 -12.86
N THR A 840 17.77 12.31 -13.36
CA THR A 840 18.98 12.20 -12.53
C THR A 840 19.74 13.52 -12.45
N GLY A 841 19.69 14.18 -11.30
CA GLY A 841 20.37 15.44 -11.03
C GLY A 841 19.66 16.23 -9.94
N ASN A 842 19.99 17.52 -9.81
CA ASN A 842 19.11 18.47 -9.16
C ASN A 842 18.05 18.93 -10.17
N ASP A 843 16.80 19.08 -9.76
CA ASP A 843 15.78 19.77 -10.55
C ASP A 843 15.93 21.28 -10.33
N THR A 844 16.13 22.04 -11.41
CA THR A 844 16.33 23.50 -11.31
C THR A 844 15.03 24.25 -11.06
N ASP A 845 13.87 23.64 -11.31
CA ASP A 845 12.56 24.24 -11.04
C ASP A 845 12.35 24.57 -9.54
N LEU A 846 13.03 23.82 -8.66
CA LEU A 846 12.96 23.99 -7.20
C LEU A 846 13.60 25.29 -6.69
N ASP A 847 14.47 25.93 -7.50
CA ASP A 847 15.14 27.20 -7.18
C ASP A 847 14.50 28.40 -7.94
N VAL A 848 13.40 28.19 -8.68
CA VAL A 848 12.76 29.24 -9.51
C VAL A 848 11.85 30.15 -8.68
N THR A 849 12.01 31.47 -8.85
CA THR A 849 11.11 32.50 -8.32
C THR A 849 10.81 33.56 -9.37
N CYS A 850 9.53 33.79 -9.71
CA CYS A 850 9.13 34.82 -10.67
C CYS A 850 9.48 36.23 -10.15
N GLY A 851 10.15 37.09 -10.94
CA GLY A 851 10.70 38.36 -10.43
C GLY A 851 10.42 39.61 -11.29
N GLY A 852 10.03 40.71 -10.65
CA GLY A 852 9.94 42.04 -11.26
C GLY A 852 9.39 43.13 -10.31
N GLU A 853 10.05 44.30 -10.23
CA GLU A 853 9.61 45.45 -9.43
C GLU A 853 8.86 46.51 -10.27
N THR A 854 7.62 46.86 -9.92
CA THR A 854 7.14 48.26 -9.87
C THR A 854 5.85 48.40 -9.05
N THR A 855 5.91 49.20 -7.97
CA THR A 855 4.85 49.97 -7.28
C THR A 855 3.36 49.60 -7.46
N GLU A 856 2.68 49.35 -6.32
CA GLU A 856 1.21 49.15 -6.17
C GLU A 856 0.33 50.13 -7.00
N PRO A 857 -0.84 49.67 -7.49
CA PRO A 857 -2.02 49.49 -6.62
C PRO A 857 -2.32 48.03 -6.23
N SER A 858 -2.79 47.80 -5.01
CA SER A 858 -3.07 46.46 -4.47
C SER A 858 -4.34 45.80 -5.03
N LEU A 859 -4.18 44.62 -5.62
CA LEU A 859 -5.19 43.59 -5.90
C LEU A 859 -4.47 42.20 -5.86
N PRO A 860 -5.18 41.06 -5.80
CA PRO A 860 -4.75 39.91 -4.99
C PRO A 860 -3.60 39.07 -5.59
N PRO A 861 -2.85 38.33 -4.72
CA PRO A 861 -1.79 37.44 -5.15
C PRO A 861 -2.31 36.21 -5.90
N ILE A 862 -1.49 35.72 -6.83
CA ILE A 862 -1.70 34.46 -7.53
C ILE A 862 -1.37 33.32 -6.57
N HIS A 863 -2.24 32.31 -6.47
CA HIS A 863 -2.08 31.22 -5.52
C HIS A 863 -1.00 30.21 -5.96
N GLU A 864 -0.08 29.89 -5.05
CA GLU A 864 0.71 28.66 -5.07
C GLU A 864 -0.22 27.42 -5.03
N PRO A 865 0.25 26.23 -5.47
CA PRO A 865 -0.48 24.98 -5.22
C PRO A 865 -0.74 24.85 -3.71
N VAL A 866 -2.00 24.64 -3.34
CA VAL A 866 -2.49 24.80 -1.96
C VAL A 866 -2.01 23.65 -1.07
N VAL A 867 -0.80 23.77 -0.53
CA VAL A 867 -0.24 22.78 0.40
C VAL A 867 -0.91 22.91 1.76
N CYS A 868 -1.99 22.15 1.93
CA CYS A 868 -2.73 22.07 3.18
C CYS A 868 -1.84 21.60 4.35
N GLY A 869 -2.23 21.96 5.57
CA GLY A 869 -1.58 21.50 6.81
C GLY A 869 -0.23 22.15 7.14
N GLN A 870 0.27 23.07 6.31
CA GLN A 870 1.44 23.87 6.67
C GLN A 870 1.14 24.83 7.82
N ALA A 871 2.03 24.85 8.83
CA ALA A 871 2.00 25.82 9.91
C ALA A 871 3.41 26.42 10.13
N PRO A 872 3.86 27.37 9.26
CA PRO A 872 5.26 27.80 9.24
C PRO A 872 5.79 28.40 10.55
N LYS A 873 4.93 29.04 11.37
CA LYS A 873 5.32 29.55 12.71
C LYS A 873 5.33 28.47 13.80
N ASN A 874 4.74 27.29 13.57
CA ASN A 874 4.62 26.22 14.57
C ASN A 874 5.91 25.38 14.68
N THR A 875 6.97 26.04 15.14
CA THR A 875 8.34 25.50 15.27
C THR A 875 8.53 24.45 16.38
N ARG A 876 7.43 23.89 16.92
CA ARG A 876 7.40 23.04 18.12
C ARG A 876 8.00 21.64 17.96
N MET A 877 8.34 21.21 16.74
CA MET A 877 9.25 20.07 16.52
C MET A 877 10.61 20.22 17.23
N SER A 878 10.98 21.42 17.68
CA SER A 878 12.25 21.69 18.37
C SER A 878 12.15 21.97 19.89
N ARG A 879 10.93 22.10 20.46
CA ARG A 879 10.73 22.43 21.89
C ARG A 879 9.35 21.97 22.40
N LEU A 880 9.35 21.34 23.58
CA LEU A 880 8.62 21.89 24.75
C LEU A 880 8.99 21.18 26.06
N ILE A 881 9.74 21.88 26.93
CA ILE A 881 9.63 21.69 28.38
C ILE A 881 8.92 22.94 28.92
N GLY A 882 7.59 22.85 29.02
CA GLY A 882 6.70 23.79 29.72
C GLY A 882 6.46 25.16 29.06
N GLY A 883 5.27 25.74 29.29
CA GLY A 883 5.19 27.19 29.53
C GLY A 883 4.20 28.09 28.79
N SER A 884 3.12 27.61 28.14
CA SER A 884 1.97 28.46 27.78
C SER A 884 0.70 27.62 27.53
N SER A 885 -0.48 28.20 27.77
CA SER A 885 -1.78 27.76 27.18
C SER A 885 -2.28 28.70 26.08
N VAL A 886 -1.68 29.89 25.98
CA VAL A 886 -1.98 30.88 24.97
C VAL A 886 -1.15 30.55 23.73
N ALA A 887 -1.80 30.41 22.58
CA ALA A 887 -1.13 30.25 21.30
C ALA A 887 -0.37 31.54 20.92
N SER A 888 0.68 31.44 20.11
CA SER A 888 1.25 32.62 19.46
C SER A 888 0.57 32.87 18.11
N GLU A 889 0.71 34.08 17.59
CA GLU A 889 0.31 34.44 16.23
C GLU A 889 0.85 33.41 15.22
N GLY A 890 0.00 32.94 14.30
CA GLY A 890 0.35 31.98 13.24
C GLY A 890 0.63 30.53 13.69
N MET A 891 0.46 30.20 14.98
CA MET A 891 0.66 28.84 15.49
C MET A 891 -0.38 27.83 14.99
N TRP A 892 -1.61 28.32 14.74
CA TRP A 892 -2.75 27.56 14.25
C TRP A 892 -3.42 28.33 13.09
N PRO A 893 -2.75 28.43 11.91
CA PRO A 893 -3.12 29.39 10.86
C PRO A 893 -4.43 29.09 10.12
N TRP A 894 -5.04 27.93 10.35
CA TRP A 894 -6.36 27.55 9.84
C TRP A 894 -7.53 28.01 10.74
N MET A 895 -7.27 28.58 11.92
CA MET A 895 -8.32 28.95 12.86
C MET A 895 -9.20 30.11 12.35
N ALA A 896 -10.50 29.84 12.27
CA ALA A 896 -11.52 30.80 11.83
C ALA A 896 -12.45 31.20 12.98
N SER A 897 -12.69 32.51 13.13
CA SER A 897 -13.66 33.10 14.06
C SER A 897 -14.92 33.45 13.29
N LEU A 898 -15.99 32.66 13.43
CA LEU A 898 -17.27 32.93 12.79
C LEU A 898 -18.04 33.97 13.61
N GLN A 899 -18.50 35.03 12.95
CA GLN A 899 -19.22 36.12 13.57
C GLN A 899 -20.60 36.34 12.95
N LYS A 900 -21.56 36.75 13.78
CA LYS A 900 -22.88 37.21 13.37
C LYS A 900 -23.07 38.64 13.86
N ASN A 901 -23.39 39.58 12.97
CA ASN A 901 -23.42 41.02 13.26
C ASN A 901 -22.13 41.59 13.92
N GLY A 902 -20.98 40.93 13.74
CA GLY A 902 -19.69 41.34 14.33
C GLY A 902 -19.38 40.75 15.72
N GLU A 903 -20.30 40.03 16.35
CA GLU A 903 -20.04 39.26 17.59
C GLU A 903 -19.58 37.84 17.25
N HIS A 904 -18.58 37.31 17.96
CA HIS A 904 -18.10 35.93 17.76
C HIS A 904 -19.12 34.92 18.29
N MET A 905 -19.53 34.00 17.41
CA MET A 905 -20.48 32.94 17.74
C MET A 905 -19.78 31.59 17.93
N CYS A 906 -18.86 31.23 17.01
CA CYS A 906 -18.32 29.88 16.89
C CYS A 906 -16.88 29.88 16.36
N GLY A 907 -16.12 28.85 16.73
CA GLY A 907 -14.88 28.49 16.03
C GLY A 907 -15.14 27.70 14.74
N GLY A 908 -14.21 27.77 13.80
CA GLY A 908 -14.19 26.96 12.58
C GLY A 908 -12.77 26.82 12.05
N THR A 909 -12.64 26.14 10.92
CA THR A 909 -11.34 25.76 10.34
C THR A 909 -11.34 26.00 8.83
N LEU A 910 -10.34 26.72 8.32
CA LEU A 910 -10.07 26.82 6.89
C LEU A 910 -9.54 25.46 6.39
N VAL A 911 -10.23 24.83 5.44
CA VAL A 911 -9.89 23.51 4.89
C VAL A 911 -9.59 23.55 3.39
N ASP A 912 -10.01 24.62 2.71
CA ASP A 912 -9.70 24.95 1.33
C ASP A 912 -9.59 26.49 1.23
N VAL A 913 -9.10 27.04 0.11
CA VAL A 913 -8.88 28.48 -0.06
C VAL A 913 -10.16 29.33 -0.01
N ASP A 914 -11.34 28.78 -0.28
CA ASP A 914 -12.62 29.45 -0.03
C ASP A 914 -13.57 28.65 0.91
N GLY A 915 -13.11 27.51 1.44
CA GLY A 915 -13.92 26.58 2.23
C GLY A 915 -13.57 26.60 3.72
N VAL A 916 -14.55 26.94 4.57
CA VAL A 916 -14.43 26.93 6.05
C VAL A 916 -15.43 25.95 6.66
N MET A 917 -14.95 25.01 7.47
CA MET A 917 -15.78 24.06 8.21
C MET A 917 -16.09 24.54 9.63
N SER A 918 -17.31 24.29 10.10
CA SER A 918 -17.74 24.46 11.49
C SER A 918 -18.88 23.49 11.84
N THR A 919 -19.42 23.58 13.05
CA THR A 919 -20.59 22.81 13.50
C THR A 919 -21.89 23.35 12.91
N ALA A 920 -22.81 22.47 12.53
CA ALA A 920 -24.12 22.86 12.01
C ALA A 920 -24.99 23.59 13.06
N ASP A 921 -24.86 23.26 14.34
CA ASP A 921 -25.58 23.91 15.45
C ASP A 921 -25.33 25.42 15.52
N CYS A 922 -24.19 25.90 15.02
CA CYS A 922 -23.87 27.33 14.93
C CYS A 922 -24.95 28.13 14.16
N PHE A 923 -25.52 27.51 13.12
CA PHE A 923 -26.45 28.14 12.18
C PHE A 923 -27.92 27.96 12.56
N SER A 924 -28.19 27.31 13.70
CA SER A 924 -29.54 27.11 14.26
C SER A 924 -30.34 28.42 14.43
N SER A 925 -29.66 29.57 14.56
CA SER A 925 -30.27 30.90 14.69
C SER A 925 -30.49 31.65 13.35
N SER A 926 -29.82 31.22 12.27
CA SER A 926 -30.01 31.64 10.87
C SER A 926 -28.92 30.98 10.02
N ALA A 927 -29.32 30.34 8.91
CA ALA A 927 -28.41 29.85 7.88
C ALA A 927 -28.31 30.79 6.67
N MET A 928 -28.82 32.02 6.76
CA MET A 928 -28.67 33.01 5.68
C MET A 928 -27.24 33.55 5.67
N ALA A 929 -26.48 33.27 4.61
CA ALA A 929 -25.07 33.67 4.48
C ALA A 929 -24.82 35.18 4.70
N SER A 930 -25.80 36.03 4.36
CA SER A 930 -25.77 37.48 4.60
C SER A 930 -25.61 37.91 6.05
N ASP A 931 -25.97 37.05 7.01
CA ASP A 931 -25.94 37.38 8.44
C ASP A 931 -24.54 37.15 9.04
N TRP A 932 -23.64 36.50 8.30
CA TRP A 932 -22.41 35.91 8.79
C TRP A 932 -21.14 36.46 8.11
N THR A 933 -20.10 36.60 8.91
CA THR A 933 -18.72 36.87 8.45
C THR A 933 -17.75 35.89 9.10
N VAL A 934 -16.61 35.69 8.47
CA VAL A 934 -15.53 34.84 8.96
C VAL A 934 -14.27 35.70 9.14
N VAL A 935 -13.61 35.59 10.29
CA VAL A 935 -12.32 36.24 10.53
C VAL A 935 -11.21 35.21 10.67
N LEU A 936 -10.21 35.28 9.79
CA LEU A 936 -9.02 34.44 9.76
C LEU A 936 -7.82 35.22 10.33
N GLY A 937 -6.75 34.53 10.74
CA GLY A 937 -5.49 35.16 11.22
C GLY A 937 -5.57 35.90 12.56
N ARG A 938 -6.75 35.91 13.20
CA ARG A 938 -7.00 36.53 14.50
C ARG A 938 -6.33 35.75 15.65
N LEU A 939 -5.70 36.46 16.59
CA LEU A 939 -5.23 35.91 17.86
C LEU A 939 -6.20 36.25 19.01
N ASN A 940 -6.46 37.55 19.19
CA ASN A 940 -7.25 38.12 20.28
C ASN A 940 -8.68 38.42 19.81
N GLN A 941 -9.71 38.07 20.60
CA GLN A 941 -11.09 38.50 20.26
C GLN A 941 -11.33 40.00 20.49
N ASN A 942 -10.56 40.63 21.38
CA ASN A 942 -10.65 42.05 21.69
C ASN A 942 -9.27 42.70 21.55
N GLY A 943 -9.20 43.85 20.87
CA GLY A 943 -7.95 44.57 20.60
C GLY A 943 -7.67 44.69 19.10
N SER A 944 -6.40 44.84 18.73
CA SER A 944 -5.95 44.90 17.34
C SER A 944 -5.09 43.68 17.03
N ASN A 945 -5.50 42.89 16.04
CA ASN A 945 -4.68 41.82 15.48
C ASN A 945 -4.03 42.34 14.20
N PRO A 946 -2.69 42.34 14.08
CA PRO A 946 -2.01 42.88 12.89
C PRO A 946 -2.17 42.02 11.63
N PHE A 947 -2.70 40.80 11.75
CA PHE A 947 -2.81 39.80 10.67
C PHE A 947 -4.24 39.29 10.43
N GLU A 948 -5.28 39.92 11.02
CA GLU A 948 -6.65 39.44 10.83
C GLU A 948 -7.27 39.86 9.49
N VAL A 949 -8.00 38.94 8.86
CA VAL A 949 -8.72 39.17 7.60
C VAL A 949 -10.19 38.79 7.79
N THR A 950 -11.09 39.76 7.65
CA THR A 950 -12.54 39.57 7.74
C THR A 950 -13.15 39.41 6.35
N LEU A 951 -13.91 38.34 6.15
CA LEU A 951 -14.53 37.95 4.87
C LEU A 951 -16.03 37.75 5.04
N ASN A 952 -16.79 38.02 3.98
CA ASN A 952 -18.22 37.73 3.94
C ASN A 952 -18.46 36.26 3.53
N VAL A 953 -19.61 35.71 3.89
CA VAL A 953 -20.03 34.37 3.48
C VAL A 953 -20.99 34.49 2.29
N THR A 954 -20.81 33.66 1.26
CA THR A 954 -21.69 33.60 0.07
C THR A 954 -22.70 32.46 0.15
N ASN A 955 -22.30 31.33 0.75
CA ASN A 955 -23.16 30.15 0.90
C ASN A 955 -22.85 29.42 2.22
N ILE A 956 -23.85 28.76 2.80
CA ILE A 956 -23.73 27.91 3.99
C ILE A 956 -24.43 26.60 3.69
N THR A 957 -23.66 25.52 3.56
CA THR A 957 -24.18 24.17 3.34
C THR A 957 -24.15 23.40 4.65
N LEU A 958 -25.31 22.95 5.13
CA LEU A 958 -25.43 22.10 6.31
C LEU A 958 -25.51 20.63 5.88
N SER A 959 -24.99 19.71 6.69
CA SER A 959 -25.12 18.27 6.42
C SER A 959 -26.58 17.82 6.48
N ASN A 960 -26.99 17.00 5.50
CA ASN A 960 -28.30 16.34 5.46
C ASN A 960 -28.26 14.91 6.05
N LEU A 961 -27.13 14.47 6.61
CA LEU A 961 -26.95 13.14 7.20
C LEU A 961 -27.47 13.11 8.65
N THR A 962 -28.08 12.00 9.04
CA THR A 962 -28.79 11.89 10.33
C THR A 962 -27.82 11.54 11.47
N GLY A 963 -27.19 12.57 12.04
CA GLY A 963 -26.25 12.47 13.15
C GLY A 963 -25.04 13.39 12.99
N SER A 964 -24.68 13.72 11.75
CA SER A 964 -23.46 14.45 11.42
C SER A 964 -23.64 15.97 11.59
N ASN A 965 -22.99 16.54 12.61
CA ASN A 965 -23.11 17.95 12.99
C ASN A 965 -22.09 18.86 12.26
N VAL A 966 -22.17 18.91 10.92
CA VAL A 966 -21.17 19.59 10.07
C VAL A 966 -21.82 20.65 9.17
N ALA A 967 -21.15 21.80 9.06
CA ALA A 967 -21.46 22.87 8.12
C ALA A 967 -20.20 23.29 7.35
N VAL A 968 -20.37 23.61 6.06
CA VAL A 968 -19.35 24.18 5.19
C VAL A 968 -19.82 25.56 4.74
N LEU A 969 -18.99 26.58 4.99
CA LEU A 969 -19.20 27.95 4.59
C LEU A 969 -18.30 28.26 3.39
N GLN A 970 -18.87 28.86 2.35
CA GLN A 970 -18.11 29.37 1.22
C GLN A 970 -17.85 30.87 1.42
N LEU A 971 -16.59 31.26 1.30
CA LEU A 971 -16.14 32.64 1.45
C LEU A 971 -16.46 33.48 0.20
N SER A 972 -16.62 34.80 0.35
CA SER A 972 -16.87 35.71 -0.78
C SER A 972 -15.69 35.90 -1.72
N THR A 973 -14.49 35.66 -1.20
CA THR A 973 -13.18 35.90 -1.82
C THR A 973 -12.17 35.04 -1.07
N GLN A 974 -11.22 34.46 -1.79
CA GLN A 974 -10.10 33.72 -1.19
C GLN A 974 -9.24 34.68 -0.33
N PRO A 975 -8.77 34.27 0.85
CA PRO A 975 -7.80 35.03 1.64
C PRO A 975 -6.40 34.89 1.02
N THR A 976 -5.61 35.95 1.10
CA THR A 976 -4.15 35.83 0.91
C THR A 976 -3.59 34.86 1.94
N LEU A 977 -3.05 33.73 1.46
CA LEU A 977 -2.33 32.79 2.31
C LEU A 977 -1.05 33.43 2.85
N SER A 978 -0.66 33.06 4.06
CA SER A 978 0.48 33.64 4.77
C SER A 978 0.94 32.73 5.91
N ASP A 979 2.02 33.11 6.61
CA ASP A 979 2.41 32.47 7.88
C ASP A 979 1.31 32.45 8.96
N TYR A 980 0.24 33.22 8.79
CA TYR A 980 -0.86 33.41 9.74
C TYR A 980 -2.21 32.89 9.24
N ILE A 981 -2.33 32.58 7.94
CA ILE A 981 -3.56 32.08 7.29
C ILE A 981 -3.18 30.97 6.30
N GLN A 982 -3.54 29.72 6.60
CA GLN A 982 -3.30 28.53 5.76
C GLN A 982 -4.44 27.52 5.96
N PRO A 983 -4.86 26.76 4.95
CA PRO A 983 -5.82 25.68 5.12
C PRO A 983 -5.18 24.46 5.79
N ILE A 984 -5.94 23.70 6.58
CA ILE A 984 -5.51 22.39 7.10
C ILE A 984 -5.89 21.27 6.13
N CYS A 985 -5.12 20.18 6.09
CA CYS A 985 -5.56 18.98 5.37
C CYS A 985 -6.70 18.30 6.13
N MET A 986 -7.73 17.86 5.39
CA MET A 986 -8.71 16.90 5.88
C MET A 986 -8.14 15.48 5.84
N ASP A 987 -8.70 14.56 6.63
CA ASP A 987 -8.33 13.14 6.51
C ASP A 987 -8.99 12.48 5.29
N ASN A 988 -8.49 11.29 4.93
CA ASN A 988 -8.99 10.46 3.83
C ASN A 988 -9.51 9.12 4.36
N GLY A 989 -10.31 9.12 5.43
CA GLY A 989 -10.88 7.93 6.06
C GLY A 989 -9.92 7.15 6.96
N LEU A 990 -8.93 7.82 7.57
CA LEU A 990 -7.97 7.19 8.47
C LEU A 990 -8.52 7.10 9.91
N THR A 991 -8.43 5.93 10.52
CA THR A 991 -8.88 5.72 11.92
C THR A 991 -7.82 6.12 12.94
N PHE A 992 -8.08 7.15 13.75
CA PHE A 992 -7.21 7.57 14.84
C PHE A 992 -7.31 6.62 16.05
N SER A 993 -6.20 6.01 16.46
CA SER A 993 -6.17 5.09 17.60
C SER A 993 -6.43 5.82 18.93
N VAL A 994 -7.09 5.16 19.89
CA VAL A 994 -7.16 5.65 21.28
C VAL A 994 -5.75 5.85 21.83
N GLY A 995 -5.51 6.98 22.49
CA GLY A 995 -4.18 7.43 22.91
C GLY A 995 -3.46 8.34 21.89
N THR A 996 -3.93 8.44 20.63
CA THR A 996 -3.38 9.39 19.65
C THR A 996 -3.42 10.80 20.22
N THR A 997 -2.26 11.44 20.34
CA THR A 997 -2.13 12.78 20.92
C THR A 997 -2.52 13.83 19.89
N CYS A 998 -3.48 14.68 20.24
CA CYS A 998 -4.03 15.74 19.39
C CYS A 998 -4.09 17.07 20.15
N TRP A 999 -4.44 18.14 19.45
CA TRP A 999 -4.56 19.49 20.03
C TRP A 999 -5.92 20.08 19.72
N VAL A 1000 -6.51 20.74 20.70
CA VAL A 1000 -7.71 21.57 20.55
C VAL A 1000 -7.29 23.02 20.69
N ALA A 1001 -7.56 23.84 19.67
CA ALA A 1001 -7.35 25.29 19.69
C ALA A 1001 -8.69 26.01 19.60
N GLY A 1002 -8.83 27.14 20.28
CA GLY A 1002 -10.07 27.91 20.29
C GLY A 1002 -10.07 29.09 21.26
N TRP A 1003 -10.98 30.02 21.04
CA TRP A 1003 -11.26 31.12 21.97
C TRP A 1003 -12.27 30.69 23.03
N SER A 1004 -12.41 31.49 24.09
CA SER A 1004 -13.34 31.21 25.17
C SER A 1004 -14.17 32.44 25.55
N THR A 1005 -15.42 32.22 25.94
CA THR A 1005 -16.36 33.31 26.25
C THR A 1005 -16.11 33.97 27.61
N GLY A 1006 -15.04 33.64 28.35
CA GLY A 1006 -14.75 34.33 29.61
C GLY A 1006 -13.51 33.88 30.40
N ARG A 1007 -12.74 34.90 30.83
CA ARG A 1007 -11.71 34.89 31.90
C ARG A 1007 -10.35 34.22 31.59
N GLY A 1008 -9.76 34.59 30.45
CA GLY A 1008 -8.37 34.25 30.08
C GLY A 1008 -7.38 35.43 30.02
N GLY A 1009 -7.60 36.52 30.76
CA GLY A 1009 -6.78 37.74 30.69
C GLY A 1009 -7.35 38.83 29.75
N ASP A 1010 -6.71 40.00 29.74
CA ASP A 1010 -7.29 41.26 29.24
C ASP A 1010 -7.48 41.39 27.71
N GLU A 1011 -7.06 40.39 26.92
CA GLU A 1011 -7.10 40.43 25.43
C GLU A 1011 -7.92 39.30 24.77
N GLN A 1012 -8.46 38.34 25.53
CA GLN A 1012 -9.20 37.18 24.98
C GLN A 1012 -8.43 36.41 23.88
N ALA A 1013 -7.17 36.11 24.13
CA ALA A 1013 -6.28 35.41 23.21
C ALA A 1013 -6.69 33.94 22.94
N LEU A 1014 -6.42 33.46 21.73
CA LEU A 1014 -6.57 32.06 21.30
C LEU A 1014 -5.86 31.12 22.28
N GLN A 1015 -6.60 30.18 22.87
CA GLN A 1015 -6.04 29.14 23.71
C GLN A 1015 -5.80 27.87 22.90
N GLU A 1016 -4.87 27.06 23.38
CA GLU A 1016 -4.56 25.73 22.85
C GLU A 1016 -4.38 24.73 23.99
N LYS A 1017 -4.77 23.48 23.74
CA LYS A 1017 -4.63 22.40 24.72
C LYS A 1017 -4.35 21.08 24.04
N GLN A 1018 -3.22 20.47 24.39
CA GLN A 1018 -2.94 19.08 24.08
C GLN A 1018 -3.90 18.15 24.83
N THR A 1019 -4.46 17.19 24.14
CA THR A 1019 -5.28 16.10 24.66
C THR A 1019 -4.94 14.80 23.90
N SER A 1020 -5.69 13.73 24.12
CA SER A 1020 -5.58 12.49 23.37
C SER A 1020 -6.96 11.99 22.97
N VAL A 1021 -7.04 11.28 21.84
CA VAL A 1021 -8.24 10.51 21.44
C VAL A 1021 -8.54 9.47 22.53
N VAL A 1022 -9.81 9.36 22.92
CA VAL A 1022 -10.29 8.37 23.90
C VAL A 1022 -11.50 7.63 23.34
N ASP A 1023 -11.80 6.48 23.93
CA ASP A 1023 -13.03 5.73 23.64
C ASP A 1023 -14.27 6.59 23.99
N CYS A 1024 -15.22 6.67 23.06
CA CYS A 1024 -16.51 7.33 23.25
C CYS A 1024 -17.48 6.55 24.16
N GLY A 1025 -17.17 5.29 24.49
CA GLY A 1025 -17.99 4.42 25.31
C GLY A 1025 -19.39 4.22 24.70
N VAL A 1026 -20.44 4.28 25.52
CA VAL A 1026 -21.83 4.00 25.11
C VAL A 1026 -22.46 5.02 24.14
N SER A 1027 -21.73 6.07 23.74
CA SER A 1027 -22.11 7.00 22.65
C SER A 1027 -21.29 6.81 21.37
N SER A 1028 -20.70 5.63 21.16
CA SER A 1028 -19.92 5.28 19.97
C SER A 1028 -20.79 5.13 18.71
N SER A 1029 -20.94 6.21 17.95
CA SER A 1029 -21.13 6.12 16.49
C SER A 1029 -19.76 6.19 15.80
N SER A 1030 -19.67 5.71 14.55
CA SER A 1030 -18.49 5.93 13.70
C SER A 1030 -18.37 7.37 13.17
N GLU A 1031 -19.30 8.26 13.54
CA GLU A 1031 -19.35 9.67 13.13
C GLU A 1031 -18.84 10.60 14.24
N SER A 1032 -18.12 10.10 15.24
CA SER A 1032 -17.70 10.89 16.41
C SER A 1032 -16.32 10.49 16.93
N ILE A 1033 -15.45 11.48 17.09
CA ILE A 1033 -14.14 11.34 17.74
C ILE A 1033 -14.23 11.95 19.13
N CYS A 1034 -13.96 11.14 20.16
CA CYS A 1034 -13.91 11.62 21.55
C CYS A 1034 -12.47 11.89 21.97
N THR A 1035 -12.27 12.89 22.84
CA THR A 1035 -10.97 13.24 23.42
C THR A 1035 -11.01 13.29 24.94
N GLY A 1036 -9.85 13.11 25.58
CA GLY A 1036 -9.68 13.30 27.02
C GLY A 1036 -10.15 14.69 27.46
N SER A 1037 -10.71 14.79 28.66
CA SER A 1037 -11.45 15.97 29.14
C SER A 1037 -10.63 17.28 29.06
N VAL A 1038 -11.00 18.15 28.13
CA VAL A 1038 -10.33 19.42 27.89
C VAL A 1038 -10.95 20.52 28.76
N THR A 1039 -10.30 20.88 29.87
CA THR A 1039 -10.71 22.04 30.69
C THR A 1039 -10.28 23.36 30.04
N LEU A 1040 -10.93 23.72 28.94
CA LEU A 1040 -10.99 25.10 28.45
C LEU A 1040 -12.09 25.81 29.24
N GLU A 1041 -11.76 26.82 30.05
CA GLU A 1041 -12.80 27.68 30.62
C GLU A 1041 -13.44 28.50 29.49
N GLN A 1042 -14.57 27.98 28.99
CA GLN A 1042 -15.58 28.61 28.13
C GLN A 1042 -15.45 28.46 26.59
N GLY A 1043 -14.83 27.38 26.09
CA GLY A 1043 -14.89 26.97 24.67
C GLY A 1043 -16.10 26.08 24.34
N THR A 1044 -17.31 26.52 24.67
CA THR A 1044 -18.64 25.86 24.47
C THR A 1044 -18.71 24.33 24.34
N PHE A 1045 -19.05 23.67 25.45
CA PHE A 1045 -19.97 22.53 25.43
C PHE A 1045 -21.19 22.91 26.28
N VAL A 1046 -22.35 23.15 25.66
CA VAL A 1046 -23.56 23.59 26.39
C VAL A 1046 -24.40 22.38 26.80
N GLN A 1047 -24.06 21.77 27.93
CA GLN A 1047 -25.06 21.02 28.70
C GLN A 1047 -25.86 21.98 29.57
N THR A 1048 -27.11 22.25 29.19
CA THR A 1048 -28.12 22.86 30.07
C THR A 1048 -29.32 21.95 30.26
N LYS A 1049 -29.21 21.09 31.28
CA LYS A 1049 -30.32 20.69 32.14
C LYS A 1049 -30.10 21.33 33.53
N PRO A 1050 -31.13 21.54 34.37
CA PRO A 1050 -32.50 21.05 34.22
C PRO A 1050 -33.62 22.11 34.37
N THR A 1051 -34.76 21.83 33.76
CA THR A 1051 -36.08 21.80 34.42
C THR A 1051 -36.84 20.58 33.91
#